data_AF-A0A641ASZ0-F1
#
_entry.id   AF-A0A641ASZ0-F1
#
_cell.length_a   1.000
_cell.length_b   1.000
_cell.length_c   1.000
_cell.angle_alpha   90.00
_cell.angle_beta   90.00
_cell.angle_gamma   90.00
#
_symmetry.space_group_name_H-M   'P 1'
#
loop_
_entity.id
_entity.type
_entity.pdbx_description
1 polymer ?
#
loop_
_entity_poly.entity_id
_entity_poly.type
_entity_poly.pdbx_seq_one_letter_code
_entity_poly.pdbx_strand_id
1 'polypeptide(L)'
;MSQKKSVRRRAVQAAGTASALAGMARNPETRKALLAGLPFDRLKGRGAAEGRGAAAEAAVDVPAPEGLEEFGRRSVSVASSPTAPMQLAEALHDLGRLPEWFALHSAWRGDPPGVVSTGDTFAQQILLMDIPAEVRWTAMAVTDQGLALRGTGPMGIVLGLWCSVVADGAGSTVRVDVGLDGPPLRGPIGTTVVRSIDTALADSVRRLAALGSAGSRPTWTVRDEPVLHVASGRLLDPTTPVVVGVGQVVQHVPDPDGDPVTLAARALRAAADDSGAGEQLLRAADAVYAVPSASWTYRDQAALLAEAVGATPDERVQSTPYGGDGSQLLVNEAAAAVASGRSRIVLVAGAEAGSTLAALQKDGRSPDWPEQPDDAAPDRVVGDDRVANHEAETAVGLGAPVFMYALMESAVRRRLGHDVATHRAAIAGLWSGFSRIAAANPFAWSPTAVAADDLATATPDNRAISDPYTKLMCANLTVDLAAGIVVTSVAAAHAAGIPQEKWVFVLAGASASDEWFVSQRADFSTSPAIRTAGRAALDHAGLTIDDVRHVDLYSCFPAAVQIAADALGLPVDDPDRPLSVTGGLTFAGGPGNAYGAHAIATLVPILRGDPTSTGLSTSLGWYATKHSVGLYSATPPATAFAHLRPMVERPAARRVLRRYEGEVVVEATTVPYARDGAPEAAILSTLTPDGDRVLVRSDAPAVIAFALDGDPLGRSVRLDGDTVTVLRRKVAALPAPPSAPVTTRRDGAVAVVTLDRPQVRNAIDARTATALERAIDDAEADDTVRAIVLTGAGGTFCAGMDLKAAARGEFPVTERRGPLGLTGQPPTKPLVVAVEGSALAGGCELALAADLIVAADDAVFGIPEVKRGLIAAAGGVMRLRDRLPRNIAMELTLTGEPMPASRLAELGLVNRVVAPGTTLDVALDLARRIAANAPLSVAVGKRMVDEAPGWELDEAFQQQSVMASPVIMSADSREGVTAFAEGREPVWTGR
;
A
#
# COMPACT_ATOMS: atom_id res chain seq x y z
N MET A 1 -9.47 -58.72 15.38
CA MET A 1 -9.40 -58.23 13.98
C MET A 1 -10.75 -57.64 13.62
N SER A 2 -10.94 -56.51 12.96
CA SER A 2 -10.05 -55.43 12.52
C SER A 2 -10.98 -54.35 11.94
N GLN A 3 -11.63 -53.50 12.77
CA GLN A 3 -12.45 -52.39 12.23
C GLN A 3 -12.91 -51.32 13.24
N LYS A 4 -12.16 -51.07 14.32
CA LYS A 4 -12.40 -49.93 15.23
C LYS A 4 -11.19 -49.00 15.41
N LYS A 5 -10.19 -49.09 14.52
CA LYS A 5 -8.95 -48.29 14.56
C LYS A 5 -8.76 -47.27 13.41
N SER A 6 -9.71 -47.09 12.48
CA SER A 6 -9.52 -46.16 11.33
C SER A 6 -10.35 -44.87 11.34
N VAL A 7 -11.26 -44.64 12.30
CA VAL A 7 -12.12 -43.43 12.30
C VAL A 7 -11.58 -42.28 13.16
N ARG A 8 -10.51 -42.51 13.95
CA ARG A 8 -9.84 -41.45 14.75
C ARG A 8 -8.61 -40.81 14.08
N ARG A 9 -8.33 -41.12 12.81
CA ARG A 9 -7.18 -40.57 12.06
C ARG A 9 -7.54 -39.56 10.96
N ARG A 10 -8.81 -39.12 10.88
CA ARG A 10 -9.27 -38.07 9.92
C ARG A 10 -9.91 -36.84 10.58
N ALA A 11 -9.70 -36.65 11.89
CA ALA A 11 -10.23 -35.49 12.63
C ALA A 11 -9.12 -34.50 13.08
N VAL A 12 -7.92 -34.57 12.51
CA VAL A 12 -6.79 -33.66 12.83
C VAL A 12 -6.23 -32.98 11.57
N GLN A 13 -6.95 -33.02 10.46
CA GLN A 13 -6.54 -32.35 9.21
C GLN A 13 -7.74 -31.68 8.54
N ALA A 14 -8.44 -30.82 9.29
CA ALA A 14 -9.51 -29.95 8.81
C ALA A 14 -9.83 -28.85 9.84
N ALA A 15 -8.80 -28.23 10.42
CA ALA A 15 -8.94 -27.03 11.27
C ALA A 15 -8.28 -25.80 10.61
N GLY A 16 -8.26 -25.77 9.27
CA GLY A 16 -7.88 -24.63 8.45
C GLY A 16 -9.03 -24.06 7.61
N THR A 17 -10.26 -24.54 7.82
CA THR A 17 -11.44 -24.22 7.00
C THR A 17 -12.65 -23.84 7.85
N ALA A 18 -12.43 -23.14 8.96
CA ALA A 18 -13.49 -22.57 9.79
C ALA A 18 -13.46 -21.02 9.88
N SER A 19 -12.60 -20.36 9.10
CA SER A 19 -12.57 -18.89 8.98
C SER A 19 -13.28 -18.34 7.73
N ALA A 20 -13.65 -19.19 6.76
CA ALA A 20 -14.26 -18.75 5.50
C ALA A 20 -15.80 -18.70 5.52
N LEU A 21 -16.46 -19.20 6.58
CA LEU A 21 -17.93 -19.32 6.64
C LEU A 21 -18.61 -18.34 7.61
N ALA A 22 -17.87 -17.45 8.27
CA ALA A 22 -18.46 -16.41 9.12
C ALA A 22 -18.89 -15.13 8.34
N GLY A 23 -18.46 -14.98 7.08
CA GLY A 23 -18.78 -13.80 6.25
C GLY A 23 -20.10 -13.88 5.49
N MET A 24 -20.71 -15.05 5.33
CA MET A 24 -21.88 -15.25 4.46
C MET A 24 -23.25 -15.14 5.18
N ALA A 25 -23.30 -14.65 6.42
CA ALA A 25 -24.52 -14.65 7.24
C ALA A 25 -25.15 -13.25 7.48
N ARG A 26 -25.14 -12.36 6.47
CA ARG A 26 -25.83 -11.05 6.58
C ARG A 26 -26.94 -10.81 5.55
N ASN A 27 -27.29 -11.79 4.71
CA ASN A 27 -28.42 -11.67 3.77
C ASN A 27 -29.64 -12.52 4.24
N PRO A 28 -30.78 -11.89 4.58
CA PRO A 28 -32.00 -12.58 5.04
C PRO A 28 -32.62 -13.52 4.00
N GLU A 29 -32.50 -13.20 2.70
CA GLU A 29 -33.09 -13.98 1.60
C GLU A 29 -32.35 -15.31 1.37
N THR A 30 -31.02 -15.29 1.48
CA THR A 30 -30.17 -16.49 1.34
C THR A 30 -30.38 -17.49 2.48
N ARG A 31 -30.70 -16.99 3.70
CA ARG A 31 -31.03 -17.82 4.87
C ARG A 31 -32.33 -18.61 4.69
N LYS A 32 -33.28 -18.06 3.93
CA LYS A 32 -34.60 -18.68 3.69
C LYS A 32 -34.53 -19.81 2.65
N ALA A 33 -33.63 -19.70 1.68
CA ALA A 33 -33.38 -20.74 0.67
C ALA A 33 -32.60 -21.94 1.22
N LEU A 34 -31.62 -21.71 2.12
CA LEU A 34 -30.79 -22.77 2.73
C LEU A 34 -31.53 -23.63 3.75
N LEU A 35 -32.59 -23.10 4.38
CA LEU A 35 -33.42 -23.84 5.35
C LEU A 35 -34.57 -24.64 4.70
N ALA A 36 -34.80 -24.51 3.39
CA ALA A 36 -35.93 -25.13 2.69
C ALA A 36 -35.58 -26.27 1.72
N GLY A 37 -34.29 -26.54 1.46
CA GLY A 37 -33.83 -27.77 0.78
C GLY A 37 -34.43 -28.05 -0.62
N LEU A 38 -34.51 -27.06 -1.51
CA LEU A 38 -35.02 -27.25 -2.89
C LEU A 38 -33.92 -27.08 -3.96
N PRO A 39 -33.93 -27.89 -5.04
CA PRO A 39 -32.93 -27.86 -6.11
C PRO A 39 -33.12 -26.69 -7.09
N PHE A 40 -31.99 -26.13 -7.52
CA PHE A 40 -31.82 -25.03 -8.48
C PHE A 40 -32.10 -25.49 -9.92
N ASP A 41 -33.37 -25.56 -10.32
CA ASP A 41 -33.74 -25.59 -11.73
C ASP A 41 -35.23 -25.25 -11.87
N ARG A 42 -35.54 -23.95 -11.93
CA ARG A 42 -36.78 -23.37 -12.50
C ARG A 42 -36.85 -21.86 -12.25
N LEU A 43 -35.92 -21.09 -12.83
CA LEU A 43 -36.13 -19.66 -13.08
C LEU A 43 -35.42 -19.28 -14.39
N LYS A 44 -35.87 -19.86 -15.50
CA LYS A 44 -35.66 -19.29 -16.84
C LYS A 44 -36.93 -19.42 -17.66
N GLY A 45 -37.42 -18.27 -18.12
CA GLY A 45 -38.25 -18.14 -19.33
C GLY A 45 -39.56 -17.39 -19.13
N ARG A 46 -39.59 -16.10 -19.50
CA ARG A 46 -40.11 -15.63 -20.81
C ARG A 46 -40.31 -14.11 -20.80
N GLY A 47 -39.81 -13.44 -21.84
CA GLY A 47 -40.23 -12.08 -22.19
C GLY A 47 -39.11 -11.20 -22.74
N ALA A 48 -38.59 -11.50 -23.93
CA ALA A 48 -37.82 -10.54 -24.73
C ALA A 48 -38.32 -10.59 -26.19
N ALA A 49 -38.84 -9.45 -26.65
CA ALA A 49 -38.95 -8.93 -28.01
C ALA A 49 -39.92 -7.72 -27.86
N GLU A 50 -39.65 -6.49 -28.27
CA GLU A 50 -38.95 -6.00 -29.47
C GLU A 50 -38.42 -4.58 -29.25
N GLY A 51 -37.42 -4.20 -30.06
CA GLY A 51 -37.36 -2.84 -30.62
C GLY A 51 -36.24 -1.95 -30.10
N ARG A 52 -35.08 -2.00 -30.76
CA ARG A 52 -34.25 -0.82 -31.11
C ARG A 52 -33.27 -1.23 -32.22
N GLY A 53 -33.48 -0.66 -33.39
CA GLY A 53 -32.60 -0.82 -34.55
C GLY A 53 -31.29 -0.09 -34.32
N ALA A 54 -30.19 -0.82 -34.40
CA ALA A 54 -28.86 -0.29 -34.55
C ALA A 54 -28.56 -0.17 -36.06
N ALA A 55 -27.96 0.95 -36.46
CA ALA A 55 -27.30 1.05 -37.75
C ALA A 55 -26.13 0.07 -37.74
N ALA A 56 -26.26 -1.04 -38.48
CA ALA A 56 -25.20 -2.00 -38.68
C ALA A 56 -24.18 -1.40 -39.66
N GLU A 57 -22.99 -1.06 -39.17
CA GLU A 57 -21.81 -1.04 -40.02
C GLU A 57 -21.63 -2.45 -40.58
N ALA A 58 -21.48 -2.53 -41.90
CA ALA A 58 -21.42 -3.81 -42.62
C ALA A 58 -20.15 -4.57 -42.22
N ALA A 59 -20.28 -5.55 -41.33
CA ALA A 59 -19.24 -6.54 -41.09
C ALA A 59 -18.88 -7.23 -42.41
N VAL A 60 -17.59 -7.34 -42.72
CA VAL A 60 -17.10 -8.07 -43.89
C VAL A 60 -17.59 -9.52 -43.79
N ASP A 61 -18.39 -9.96 -44.76
CA ASP A 61 -18.93 -11.31 -44.80
C ASP A 61 -17.82 -12.29 -45.20
N VAL A 62 -17.18 -12.91 -44.21
CA VAL A 62 -16.19 -13.97 -44.43
C VAL A 62 -16.93 -15.31 -44.51
N PRO A 63 -16.96 -15.98 -45.68
CA PRO A 63 -17.69 -17.23 -45.85
C PRO A 63 -17.12 -18.33 -44.94
N ALA A 64 -17.99 -19.26 -44.51
CA ALA A 64 -17.57 -20.40 -43.71
C ALA A 64 -16.57 -21.28 -44.49
N PRO A 65 -15.52 -21.80 -43.84
CA PRO A 65 -14.50 -22.61 -44.50
C PRO A 65 -15.04 -23.97 -44.96
N GLU A 66 -14.54 -24.45 -46.10
CA GLU A 66 -14.85 -25.79 -46.65
C GLU A 66 -14.33 -26.89 -45.71
N GLY A 67 -15.14 -27.95 -45.49
CA GLY A 67 -14.83 -29.06 -44.60
C GLY A 67 -15.30 -28.86 -43.15
N LEU A 68 -15.75 -27.66 -42.76
CA LEU A 68 -16.34 -27.43 -41.43
C LEU A 68 -17.69 -28.17 -41.30
N GLU A 69 -18.38 -28.41 -42.42
CA GLU A 69 -19.65 -29.13 -42.49
C GLU A 69 -19.57 -30.58 -42.07
N GLU A 70 -18.37 -31.19 -42.08
CA GLU A 70 -18.14 -32.57 -41.68
C GLU A 70 -18.28 -32.81 -40.16
N PHE A 71 -18.25 -31.74 -39.35
CA PHE A 71 -18.23 -31.83 -37.90
C PHE A 71 -19.63 -31.65 -37.29
N GLY A 72 -19.98 -32.53 -36.34
CA GLY A 72 -21.26 -32.49 -35.62
C GLY A 72 -21.44 -31.30 -34.65
N ARG A 73 -20.35 -30.63 -34.25
CA ARG A 73 -20.36 -29.41 -33.42
C ARG A 73 -19.40 -28.37 -34.00
N ARG A 74 -19.78 -27.09 -33.93
CA ARG A 74 -19.03 -25.97 -34.54
C ARG A 74 -19.08 -24.74 -33.64
N SER A 75 -18.01 -23.96 -33.67
CA SER A 75 -17.89 -22.67 -33.01
C SER A 75 -17.16 -21.69 -33.95
N VAL A 76 -17.51 -20.41 -33.86
CA VAL A 76 -16.92 -19.33 -34.64
C VAL A 76 -16.73 -18.11 -33.77
N SER A 77 -15.60 -17.43 -33.94
CA SER A 77 -15.37 -16.11 -33.38
C SER A 77 -14.71 -15.19 -34.42
N VAL A 78 -15.04 -13.89 -34.36
CA VAL A 78 -14.61 -12.87 -35.31
C VAL A 78 -14.26 -11.60 -34.56
N ALA A 79 -13.17 -10.92 -34.94
CA ALA A 79 -12.84 -9.57 -34.48
C ALA A 79 -12.14 -8.76 -35.58
N SER A 80 -12.28 -7.44 -35.51
CA SER A 80 -11.54 -6.50 -36.35
C SER A 80 -10.19 -6.16 -35.71
N SER A 81 -9.19 -5.90 -36.54
CA SER A 81 -7.83 -5.57 -36.19
C SER A 81 -7.36 -4.39 -37.05
N PRO A 82 -6.63 -3.40 -36.51
CA PRO A 82 -5.98 -2.38 -37.32
C PRO A 82 -4.71 -2.89 -38.04
N THR A 83 -4.24 -4.10 -37.72
CA THR A 83 -3.04 -4.71 -38.31
C THR A 83 -3.29 -5.11 -39.77
N ALA A 84 -2.28 -4.97 -40.64
CA ALA A 84 -2.37 -5.41 -42.02
C ALA A 84 -2.50 -6.94 -42.15
N PRO A 85 -3.26 -7.47 -43.13
CA PRO A 85 -3.55 -8.91 -43.21
C PRO A 85 -2.30 -9.80 -43.27
N MET A 86 -1.25 -9.30 -43.94
CA MET A 86 0.01 -10.01 -44.13
C MET A 86 0.73 -10.27 -42.80
N GLN A 87 0.72 -9.33 -41.86
CA GLN A 87 1.39 -9.49 -40.55
C GLN A 87 0.66 -10.49 -39.64
N LEU A 88 -0.67 -10.52 -39.73
CA LEU A 88 -1.49 -11.50 -39.03
C LEU A 88 -1.34 -12.89 -39.65
N ALA A 89 -1.24 -12.98 -40.98
CA ALA A 89 -0.97 -14.23 -41.69
C ALA A 89 0.41 -14.81 -41.30
N GLU A 90 1.45 -13.99 -41.19
CA GLU A 90 2.76 -14.42 -40.69
C GLU A 90 2.68 -15.03 -39.28
N ALA A 91 1.91 -14.42 -38.37
CA ALA A 91 1.71 -14.95 -37.02
C ALA A 91 0.88 -16.25 -36.98
N LEU A 92 0.01 -16.47 -37.98
CA LEU A 92 -0.68 -17.75 -38.15
C LEU A 92 0.25 -18.83 -38.69
N HIS A 93 1.19 -18.48 -39.58
CA HIS A 93 2.08 -19.44 -40.23
C HIS A 93 3.23 -19.87 -39.33
N ASP A 94 3.70 -19.00 -38.42
CA ASP A 94 4.70 -19.37 -37.43
C ASP A 94 4.06 -20.01 -36.19
N LEU A 95 4.05 -21.35 -36.14
CA LEU A 95 3.47 -22.05 -35.00
C LEU A 95 4.27 -21.81 -33.71
N GLY A 96 5.51 -21.33 -33.78
CA GLY A 96 6.28 -20.90 -32.60
C GLY A 96 5.59 -19.75 -31.86
N ARG A 97 4.79 -18.96 -32.59
CA ARG A 97 4.02 -17.81 -32.09
C ARG A 97 2.58 -18.15 -31.73
N LEU A 98 2.14 -19.39 -31.98
CA LEU A 98 0.82 -19.86 -31.62
C LEU A 98 0.47 -19.67 -30.12
N PRO A 99 1.41 -19.78 -29.14
CA PRO A 99 1.12 -19.47 -27.73
C PRO A 99 0.74 -18.01 -27.47
N GLU A 100 1.15 -17.06 -28.33
CA GLU A 100 0.85 -15.64 -28.17
C GLU A 100 -0.65 -15.37 -28.30
N TRP A 101 -1.34 -16.17 -29.13
CA TRP A 101 -2.73 -15.90 -29.47
C TRP A 101 -3.68 -17.07 -29.26
N PHE A 102 -3.27 -18.33 -29.35
CA PHE A 102 -4.20 -19.46 -29.26
C PHE A 102 -4.43 -19.91 -27.81
N ALA A 103 -5.53 -19.46 -27.20
CA ALA A 103 -5.83 -19.68 -25.78
C ALA A 103 -6.01 -21.14 -25.39
N LEU A 104 -6.32 -22.03 -26.33
CA LEU A 104 -6.38 -23.48 -26.07
C LEU A 104 -4.99 -24.12 -25.93
N HIS A 105 -3.91 -23.46 -26.37
CA HIS A 105 -2.56 -24.02 -26.27
C HIS A 105 -2.09 -24.14 -24.82
N SER A 106 -1.50 -25.29 -24.48
CA SER A 106 -0.87 -25.52 -23.17
C SER A 106 0.64 -25.74 -23.30
N ALA A 107 1.08 -26.65 -24.18
CA ALA A 107 2.49 -26.96 -24.40
C ALA A 107 2.72 -27.67 -25.74
N TRP A 108 3.95 -27.69 -26.24
CA TRP A 108 4.37 -28.53 -27.36
C TRP A 108 4.86 -29.90 -26.88
N ARG A 109 4.62 -30.94 -27.68
CA ARG A 109 5.25 -32.25 -27.46
C ARG A 109 6.50 -32.33 -28.33
N GLY A 110 7.63 -31.93 -27.75
CA GLY A 110 8.92 -31.77 -28.45
C GLY A 110 9.28 -30.30 -28.65
N ASP A 111 10.15 -30.02 -29.62
CA ASP A 111 10.48 -28.64 -29.99
C ASP A 111 9.27 -27.95 -30.63
N PRO A 112 9.09 -26.63 -30.40
CA PRO A 112 8.02 -25.87 -31.03
C PRO A 112 8.16 -25.93 -32.57
N PRO A 113 7.09 -26.29 -33.31
CA PRO A 113 7.12 -26.19 -34.76
C PRO A 113 7.27 -24.71 -35.12
N GLY A 114 8.18 -24.40 -36.05
CA GLY A 114 8.35 -23.04 -36.57
C GLY A 114 7.30 -22.71 -37.64
N VAL A 115 7.75 -22.13 -38.74
CA VAL A 115 6.88 -21.84 -39.90
C VAL A 115 6.32 -23.14 -40.50
N VAL A 116 4.99 -23.27 -40.50
CA VAL A 116 4.27 -24.46 -40.95
C VAL A 116 4.01 -24.43 -42.46
N SER A 117 4.19 -25.58 -43.11
CA SER A 117 3.83 -25.82 -44.50
C SER A 117 2.66 -26.79 -44.62
N THR A 118 1.91 -26.70 -45.71
CA THR A 118 0.81 -27.64 -46.00
C THR A 118 1.34 -29.08 -46.01
N GLY A 119 0.70 -29.97 -45.27
CA GLY A 119 1.10 -31.37 -45.09
C GLY A 119 1.92 -31.66 -43.83
N ASP A 120 2.42 -30.64 -43.14
CA ASP A 120 3.18 -30.82 -41.91
C ASP A 120 2.34 -31.43 -40.80
N THR A 121 2.97 -32.26 -39.96
CA THR A 121 2.31 -32.89 -38.81
C THR A 121 3.07 -32.59 -37.53
N PHE A 122 2.33 -32.29 -36.46
CA PHE A 122 2.92 -31.93 -35.17
C PHE A 122 1.99 -32.30 -34.02
N ALA A 123 2.54 -32.39 -32.81
CA ALA A 123 1.79 -32.74 -31.60
C ALA A 123 1.77 -31.58 -30.60
N GLN A 124 0.58 -31.26 -30.11
CA GLN A 124 0.33 -30.13 -29.21
C GLN A 124 -0.49 -30.63 -28.01
N GLN A 125 -0.21 -30.11 -26.82
CA GLN A 125 -1.14 -30.20 -25.70
C GLN A 125 -2.08 -28.99 -25.73
N ILE A 126 -3.39 -29.25 -25.69
CA ILE A 126 -4.43 -28.23 -25.57
C ILE A 126 -5.23 -28.41 -24.27
N LEU A 127 -5.87 -27.36 -23.78
CA LEU A 127 -6.80 -27.42 -22.66
C LEU A 127 -8.23 -27.57 -23.15
N LEU A 128 -8.94 -28.60 -22.68
CA LEU A 128 -10.38 -28.78 -22.90
C LEU A 128 -11.06 -28.92 -21.54
N MET A 129 -11.92 -27.96 -21.17
CA MET A 129 -12.48 -27.87 -19.80
C MET A 129 -11.38 -27.91 -18.72
N ASP A 130 -10.30 -27.18 -18.96
CA ASP A 130 -9.11 -27.10 -18.08
C ASP A 130 -8.35 -28.43 -17.88
N ILE A 131 -8.65 -29.45 -18.70
CA ILE A 131 -7.93 -30.72 -18.70
C ILE A 131 -6.99 -30.77 -19.92
N PRO A 132 -5.68 -30.98 -19.72
CA PRO A 132 -4.73 -31.16 -20.81
C PRO A 132 -5.06 -32.39 -21.67
N ALA A 133 -5.19 -32.19 -22.97
CA ALA A 133 -5.40 -33.24 -23.97
C ALA A 133 -4.36 -33.12 -25.09
N GLU A 134 -3.78 -34.24 -25.50
CA GLU A 134 -2.83 -34.27 -26.61
C GLU A 134 -3.58 -34.35 -27.94
N VAL A 135 -3.24 -33.46 -28.88
CA VAL A 135 -3.79 -33.45 -30.23
C VAL A 135 -2.64 -33.54 -31.23
N ARG A 136 -2.78 -34.47 -32.17
CA ARG A 136 -1.88 -34.58 -33.31
C ARG A 136 -2.52 -33.88 -34.49
N TRP A 137 -1.91 -32.79 -34.93
CA TRP A 137 -2.37 -31.94 -36.02
C TRP A 137 -1.69 -32.30 -37.33
N THR A 138 -2.44 -32.12 -38.41
CA THR A 138 -1.97 -32.04 -39.78
C THR A 138 -2.37 -30.68 -40.35
N ALA A 139 -1.43 -29.94 -40.91
CA ALA A 139 -1.71 -28.70 -41.64
C ALA A 139 -2.36 -29.04 -42.98
N MET A 140 -3.65 -28.75 -43.11
CA MET A 140 -4.45 -29.07 -44.29
C MET A 140 -4.29 -28.03 -45.40
N ALA A 141 -4.13 -26.76 -45.01
CA ALA A 141 -3.85 -25.66 -45.92
C ALA A 141 -3.15 -24.52 -45.18
N VAL A 142 -2.13 -23.95 -45.82
CA VAL A 142 -1.46 -22.71 -45.41
C VAL A 142 -1.54 -21.77 -46.61
N THR A 143 -2.20 -20.63 -46.46
CA THR A 143 -2.41 -19.65 -47.53
C THR A 143 -2.01 -18.27 -47.06
N ASP A 144 -1.80 -17.33 -47.97
CA ASP A 144 -1.44 -15.94 -47.66
C ASP A 144 -2.45 -15.22 -46.76
N GLN A 145 -3.63 -15.79 -46.54
CA GLN A 145 -4.75 -15.22 -45.78
C GLN A 145 -5.29 -16.19 -44.71
N GLY A 146 -4.62 -17.31 -44.41
CA GLY A 146 -5.11 -18.22 -43.39
C GLY A 146 -4.35 -19.53 -43.18
N LEU A 147 -4.82 -20.28 -42.18
CA LEU A 147 -4.29 -21.56 -41.74
C LEU A 147 -5.46 -22.52 -41.45
N ALA A 148 -5.40 -23.74 -41.99
CA ALA A 148 -6.33 -24.81 -41.67
C ALA A 148 -5.59 -26.02 -41.10
N LEU A 149 -6.00 -26.48 -39.92
CA LEU A 149 -5.44 -27.65 -39.23
C LEU A 149 -6.52 -28.70 -38.99
N ARG A 150 -6.16 -29.97 -39.10
CA ARG A 150 -7.00 -31.11 -38.70
C ARG A 150 -6.28 -31.93 -37.64
N GLY A 151 -6.92 -32.08 -36.49
CA GLY A 151 -6.36 -32.71 -35.30
C GLY A 151 -7.06 -33.99 -34.92
N THR A 152 -6.32 -34.99 -34.45
CA THR A 152 -6.88 -36.17 -33.77
C THR A 152 -6.40 -36.20 -32.32
N GLY A 153 -7.36 -36.17 -31.38
CA GLY A 153 -7.13 -36.23 -29.93
C GLY A 153 -7.48 -37.58 -29.31
N PRO A 154 -7.35 -37.73 -27.97
CA PRO A 154 -7.64 -38.97 -27.27
C PRO A 154 -9.11 -39.40 -27.41
N MET A 155 -9.36 -40.70 -27.27
CA MET A 155 -10.71 -41.31 -27.36
C MET A 155 -11.45 -41.07 -28.69
N GLY A 156 -10.73 -40.79 -29.78
CA GLY A 156 -11.31 -40.62 -31.11
C GLY A 156 -11.98 -39.26 -31.33
N ILE A 157 -11.60 -38.24 -30.55
CA ILE A 157 -12.00 -36.85 -30.79
C ILE A 157 -11.27 -36.34 -32.04
N VAL A 158 -12.00 -35.73 -32.96
CA VAL A 158 -11.47 -35.08 -34.16
C VAL A 158 -11.75 -33.59 -34.05
N LEU A 159 -10.73 -32.78 -34.33
CA LEU A 159 -10.76 -31.32 -34.31
C LEU A 159 -10.45 -30.78 -35.71
N GLY A 160 -11.15 -29.74 -36.12
CA GLY A 160 -10.75 -28.89 -37.23
C GLY A 160 -10.59 -27.46 -36.72
N LEU A 161 -9.53 -26.77 -37.12
CA LEU A 161 -9.28 -25.36 -36.82
C LEU A 161 -9.03 -24.63 -38.13
N TRP A 162 -9.77 -23.56 -38.37
CA TRP A 162 -9.53 -22.67 -39.51
C TRP A 162 -9.37 -21.26 -38.99
N CYS A 163 -8.27 -20.61 -39.36
CA CYS A 163 -7.98 -19.23 -39.04
C CYS A 163 -7.89 -18.47 -40.36
N SER A 164 -8.69 -17.42 -40.51
CA SER A 164 -8.79 -16.62 -41.73
C SER A 164 -8.58 -15.16 -41.39
N VAL A 165 -7.83 -14.45 -42.24
CA VAL A 165 -7.58 -13.02 -42.15
C VAL A 165 -8.02 -12.38 -43.45
N VAL A 166 -8.86 -11.36 -43.40
CA VAL A 166 -9.42 -10.69 -44.59
C VAL A 166 -9.27 -9.19 -44.44
N ALA A 167 -8.81 -8.49 -45.48
CA ALA A 167 -8.75 -7.03 -45.47
C ALA A 167 -10.15 -6.40 -45.38
N ASP A 168 -10.33 -5.40 -44.52
CA ASP A 168 -11.63 -4.73 -44.29
C ASP A 168 -11.63 -3.20 -44.54
N GLY A 169 -10.67 -2.71 -45.34
CA GLY A 169 -10.60 -1.31 -45.77
C GLY A 169 -9.87 -0.37 -44.81
N ALA A 170 -9.78 -0.71 -43.51
CA ALA A 170 -9.03 0.03 -42.50
C ALA A 170 -8.00 -0.84 -41.72
N GLY A 171 -8.09 -2.16 -41.83
CA GLY A 171 -7.10 -3.10 -41.27
C GLY A 171 -7.39 -4.52 -41.76
N SER A 172 -7.75 -5.40 -40.84
CA SER A 172 -8.11 -6.80 -41.12
C SER A 172 -9.23 -7.30 -40.21
N THR A 173 -10.10 -8.13 -40.75
CA THR A 173 -11.01 -8.97 -39.97
C THR A 173 -10.37 -10.35 -39.79
N VAL A 174 -10.24 -10.79 -38.53
CA VAL A 174 -9.76 -12.12 -38.15
C VAL A 174 -10.95 -12.99 -37.77
N ARG A 175 -11.02 -14.19 -38.34
CA ARG A 175 -12.04 -15.20 -38.05
C ARG A 175 -11.36 -16.51 -37.68
N VAL A 176 -11.80 -17.12 -36.59
CA VAL A 176 -11.37 -18.46 -36.20
C VAL A 176 -12.60 -19.36 -36.05
N ASP A 177 -12.62 -20.45 -36.81
CA ASP A 177 -13.63 -21.49 -36.76
C ASP A 177 -13.04 -22.78 -36.17
N VAL A 178 -13.80 -23.44 -35.30
CA VAL A 178 -13.48 -24.77 -34.79
C VAL A 178 -14.61 -25.75 -35.07
N GLY A 179 -14.25 -26.89 -35.65
CA GLY A 179 -15.11 -28.07 -35.80
C GLY A 179 -14.73 -29.17 -34.81
N LEU A 180 -15.71 -29.80 -34.18
CA LEU A 180 -15.51 -30.89 -33.19
C LEU A 180 -16.41 -32.08 -33.48
N ASP A 181 -15.83 -33.28 -33.48
CA ASP A 181 -16.55 -34.56 -33.55
C ASP A 181 -15.86 -35.66 -32.72
N GLY A 182 -16.56 -36.76 -32.46
CA GLY A 182 -16.04 -37.93 -31.75
C GLY A 182 -17.01 -38.53 -30.72
N PRO A 183 -16.81 -39.79 -30.30
CA PRO A 183 -17.72 -40.49 -29.38
C PRO A 183 -18.01 -39.77 -28.05
N PRO A 184 -17.02 -39.14 -27.36
CA PRO A 184 -17.26 -38.44 -26.09
C PRO A 184 -18.15 -37.20 -26.19
N LEU A 185 -18.27 -36.60 -27.38
CA LEU A 185 -19.02 -35.36 -27.62
C LEU A 185 -20.51 -35.58 -27.90
N ARG A 186 -20.94 -36.85 -28.04
CA ARG A 186 -22.35 -37.23 -28.28
C ARG A 186 -23.18 -37.38 -27.00
N GLY A 187 -22.57 -37.17 -25.82
CA GLY A 187 -23.23 -37.23 -24.50
C GLY A 187 -23.42 -35.86 -23.81
N PRO A 188 -23.92 -35.81 -22.56
CA PRO A 188 -24.27 -34.58 -21.84
C PRO A 188 -23.08 -33.64 -21.56
N ILE A 189 -21.85 -34.14 -21.63
CA ILE A 189 -20.61 -33.36 -21.44
C ILE A 189 -20.30 -32.48 -22.69
N GLY A 190 -20.82 -32.85 -23.87
CA GLY A 190 -20.50 -32.16 -25.13
C GLY A 190 -20.91 -30.68 -25.16
N THR A 191 -21.99 -30.30 -24.48
CA THR A 191 -22.43 -28.89 -24.40
C THR A 191 -21.48 -28.03 -23.55
N THR A 192 -20.89 -28.61 -22.50
CA THR A 192 -19.91 -27.93 -21.65
C THR A 192 -18.58 -27.73 -22.37
N VAL A 193 -18.14 -28.73 -23.14
CA VAL A 193 -16.93 -28.65 -23.99
C VAL A 193 -17.06 -27.54 -25.02
N VAL A 194 -18.21 -27.46 -25.72
CA VAL A 194 -18.45 -26.41 -26.72
C VAL A 194 -18.36 -25.01 -26.10
N ARG A 195 -18.98 -24.79 -24.92
CA ARG A 195 -18.92 -23.48 -24.24
C ARG A 195 -17.50 -23.09 -23.80
N SER A 196 -16.71 -24.06 -23.33
CA SER A 196 -15.30 -23.84 -22.97
C SER A 196 -14.49 -23.40 -24.21
N ILE A 197 -14.76 -24.02 -25.36
CA ILE A 197 -14.13 -23.66 -26.64
C ILE A 197 -14.60 -22.31 -27.15
N ASP A 198 -15.89 -21.97 -27.06
CA ASP A 198 -16.41 -20.65 -27.45
C ASP A 198 -15.68 -19.52 -26.70
N THR A 199 -15.46 -19.72 -25.39
CA THR A 199 -14.75 -18.76 -24.54
C THR A 199 -13.29 -18.62 -24.96
N ALA A 200 -12.61 -19.74 -25.18
CA ALA A 200 -11.21 -19.76 -25.60
C ALA A 200 -11.02 -19.18 -27.02
N LEU A 201 -11.98 -19.38 -27.93
CA LEU A 201 -11.93 -18.81 -29.27
C LEU A 201 -12.14 -17.30 -29.28
N ALA A 202 -13.09 -16.80 -28.48
CA ALA A 202 -13.26 -15.36 -28.31
C ALA A 202 -11.97 -14.70 -27.78
N ASP A 203 -11.29 -15.36 -26.85
CA ASP A 203 -9.99 -14.88 -26.36
C ASP A 203 -8.89 -14.97 -27.43
N SER A 204 -8.88 -16.07 -28.19
CA SER A 204 -7.85 -16.30 -29.20
C SER A 204 -7.92 -15.27 -30.33
N VAL A 205 -9.14 -14.96 -30.79
CA VAL A 205 -9.36 -13.98 -31.85
C VAL A 205 -9.03 -12.56 -31.38
N ARG A 206 -9.33 -12.20 -30.11
CA ARG A 206 -8.91 -10.91 -29.54
C ARG A 206 -7.38 -10.78 -29.48
N ARG A 207 -6.69 -11.81 -28.97
CA ARG A 207 -5.21 -11.81 -28.91
C ARG A 207 -4.59 -11.74 -30.29
N LEU A 208 -5.09 -12.54 -31.23
CA LEU A 208 -4.63 -12.54 -32.62
C LEU A 208 -4.88 -11.18 -33.29
N ALA A 209 -6.05 -10.56 -33.09
CA ALA A 209 -6.36 -9.23 -33.61
C ALA A 209 -5.46 -8.12 -33.01
N ALA A 210 -4.88 -8.33 -31.83
CA ALA A 210 -3.92 -7.43 -31.21
C ALA A 210 -2.46 -7.68 -31.65
N LEU A 211 -2.17 -8.79 -32.34
CA LEU A 211 -0.84 -9.02 -32.90
C LEU A 211 -0.57 -7.99 -34.00
N GLY A 212 0.36 -7.07 -33.75
CA GLY A 212 0.70 -5.94 -34.63
C GLY A 212 0.42 -4.56 -34.04
N SER A 213 -0.39 -4.44 -32.98
CA SER A 213 -0.49 -3.20 -32.18
C SER A 213 0.53 -3.14 -31.04
N ALA A 214 1.02 -4.31 -30.60
CA ALA A 214 2.19 -4.43 -29.74
C ALA A 214 3.47 -4.16 -30.55
N GLY A 215 3.87 -2.89 -30.66
CA GLY A 215 5.26 -2.60 -31.01
C GLY A 215 6.19 -3.32 -30.03
N SER A 216 7.29 -3.89 -30.51
CA SER A 216 8.42 -4.21 -29.63
C SER A 216 8.75 -2.97 -28.80
N ARG A 217 9.04 -3.13 -27.49
CA ARG A 217 9.43 -2.00 -26.65
C ARG A 217 10.48 -1.18 -27.41
N PRO A 218 10.27 0.14 -27.64
CA PRO A 218 11.26 0.97 -28.30
C PRO A 218 12.59 0.83 -27.57
N THR A 219 13.59 0.23 -28.22
CA THR A 219 14.87 -0.07 -27.56
C THR A 219 15.79 1.12 -27.72
N TRP A 220 15.75 2.02 -26.73
CA TRP A 220 16.90 2.89 -26.51
C TRP A 220 18.02 2.05 -25.92
N THR A 221 19.21 2.20 -26.49
CA THR A 221 20.41 1.62 -25.86
C THR A 221 20.79 2.49 -24.68
N VAL A 222 20.23 2.18 -23.50
CA VAL A 222 20.62 2.80 -22.24
C VAL A 222 21.94 2.19 -21.78
N ARG A 223 23.00 2.99 -21.78
CA ARG A 223 24.31 2.57 -21.26
C ARG A 223 24.38 2.84 -19.76
N ASP A 224 24.94 1.90 -19.01
CA ASP A 224 25.20 2.06 -17.58
C ASP A 224 26.50 2.87 -17.36
N GLU A 225 26.62 4.02 -18.03
CA GLU A 225 27.76 4.94 -17.95
C GLU A 225 27.35 6.23 -17.20
N PRO A 226 28.23 6.82 -16.36
CA PRO A 226 27.95 8.10 -15.72
C PRO A 226 27.59 9.20 -16.71
N VAL A 227 26.59 10.01 -16.36
CA VAL A 227 26.08 11.08 -17.24
C VAL A 227 26.54 12.45 -16.73
N LEU A 228 27.18 13.24 -17.59
CA LEU A 228 27.58 14.61 -17.25
C LEU A 228 26.36 15.52 -17.21
N HIS A 229 26.04 16.08 -16.03
CA HIS A 229 25.08 17.16 -15.91
C HIS A 229 25.77 18.50 -16.22
N VAL A 230 25.44 19.08 -17.37
CA VAL A 230 26.13 20.24 -17.95
C VAL A 230 26.08 21.46 -17.04
N ALA A 231 24.92 21.76 -16.45
CA ALA A 231 24.75 22.96 -15.64
C ALA A 231 25.53 22.92 -14.33
N SER A 232 25.71 21.73 -13.72
CA SER A 232 26.48 21.59 -12.47
C SER A 232 27.92 21.12 -12.67
N GLY A 233 28.27 20.65 -13.87
CA GLY A 233 29.57 20.03 -14.18
C GLY A 233 29.82 18.68 -13.49
N ARG A 234 28.79 18.09 -12.87
CA ARG A 234 28.92 16.82 -12.10
C ARG A 234 28.65 15.62 -13.00
N LEU A 235 29.47 14.58 -12.87
CA LEU A 235 29.14 13.25 -13.37
C LEU A 235 28.16 12.59 -12.40
N LEU A 236 27.01 12.18 -12.91
CA LEU A 236 25.93 11.56 -12.14
C LEU A 236 25.96 10.05 -12.33
N ASP A 237 25.59 9.32 -11.27
CA ASP A 237 25.35 7.89 -11.36
C ASP A 237 24.23 7.60 -12.37
N PRO A 238 24.38 6.64 -13.31
CA PRO A 238 23.39 6.34 -14.33
C PRO A 238 21.99 6.03 -13.77
N THR A 239 21.87 5.55 -12.52
CA THR A 239 20.60 5.23 -11.86
C THR A 239 20.00 6.39 -11.06
N THR A 240 20.59 7.59 -11.11
CA THR A 240 20.04 8.77 -10.41
C THR A 240 18.61 9.05 -10.91
N PRO A 241 17.58 9.10 -10.03
CA PRO A 241 16.21 9.31 -10.45
C PRO A 241 15.91 10.79 -10.75
N VAL A 242 15.20 11.01 -11.85
CA VAL A 242 14.82 12.33 -12.34
C VAL A 242 13.38 12.31 -12.87
N VAL A 243 12.59 13.32 -12.52
CA VAL A 243 11.32 13.62 -13.17
C VAL A 243 11.63 14.38 -14.46
N VAL A 244 11.25 13.79 -15.59
CA VAL A 244 11.54 14.35 -16.93
C VAL A 244 10.33 14.94 -17.62
N GLY A 245 9.13 14.52 -17.21
CA GLY A 245 7.88 14.96 -17.82
C GLY A 245 6.75 14.98 -16.80
N VAL A 246 5.95 16.05 -16.82
CA VAL A 246 4.73 16.18 -16.03
C VAL A 246 3.58 16.68 -16.89
N GLY A 247 2.39 16.16 -16.65
CA GLY A 247 1.18 16.51 -17.41
C GLY A 247 -0.02 16.62 -16.48
N GLN A 248 -0.88 17.59 -16.76
CA GLN A 248 -2.12 17.82 -16.01
C GLN A 248 -3.27 18.00 -16.99
N VAL A 249 -4.44 17.47 -16.62
CA VAL A 249 -5.69 17.62 -17.37
C VAL A 249 -6.76 18.15 -16.45
N VAL A 250 -7.50 19.14 -16.92
CA VAL A 250 -8.74 19.64 -16.31
C VAL A 250 -9.87 19.51 -17.31
N GLN A 251 -10.97 18.89 -16.89
CA GLN A 251 -12.13 18.68 -17.73
C GLN A 251 -13.39 19.26 -17.08
N HIS A 252 -13.73 20.51 -17.43
CA HIS A 252 -14.92 21.16 -16.87
C HIS A 252 -16.24 20.61 -17.43
N VAL A 253 -16.21 20.05 -18.64
CA VAL A 253 -17.39 19.46 -19.28
C VAL A 253 -17.38 17.96 -19.01
N PRO A 254 -18.37 17.43 -18.27
CA PRO A 254 -18.54 16.00 -18.07
C PRO A 254 -18.45 15.21 -19.37
N ASP A 255 -17.67 14.13 -19.37
CA ASP A 255 -17.51 13.22 -20.51
C ASP A 255 -18.06 11.84 -20.12
N PRO A 256 -19.32 11.52 -20.47
CA PRO A 256 -19.94 10.27 -20.05
C PRO A 256 -19.27 9.02 -20.63
N ASP A 257 -18.47 9.16 -21.69
CA ASP A 257 -17.78 8.07 -22.37
C ASP A 257 -16.31 7.94 -21.90
N GLY A 258 -15.79 8.95 -21.18
CA GLY A 258 -14.44 8.98 -20.64
C GLY A 258 -14.38 8.50 -19.19
N ASP A 259 -13.54 7.50 -18.93
CA ASP A 259 -13.30 6.98 -17.58
C ASP A 259 -12.04 7.58 -16.93
N PRO A 260 -11.82 7.39 -15.61
CA PRO A 260 -10.61 7.85 -14.94
C PRO A 260 -9.30 7.39 -15.60
N VAL A 261 -9.23 6.16 -16.11
CA VAL A 261 -8.01 5.65 -16.78
C VAL A 261 -7.71 6.43 -18.06
N THR A 262 -8.73 6.71 -18.87
CA THR A 262 -8.60 7.51 -20.10
C THR A 262 -8.12 8.93 -19.78
N LEU A 263 -8.63 9.53 -18.70
CA LEU A 263 -8.19 10.85 -18.24
C LEU A 263 -6.73 10.83 -17.75
N ALA A 264 -6.33 9.79 -17.00
CA ALA A 264 -4.94 9.58 -16.58
C ALA A 264 -3.99 9.35 -17.76
N ALA A 265 -4.40 8.59 -18.77
CA ALA A 265 -3.63 8.35 -19.98
C ALA A 265 -3.41 9.65 -20.78
N ARG A 266 -4.41 10.55 -20.85
CA ARG A 266 -4.25 11.89 -21.43
C ARG A 266 -3.20 12.73 -20.66
N ALA A 267 -3.20 12.65 -19.34
CA ALA A 267 -2.19 13.34 -18.52
C ALA A 267 -0.78 12.76 -18.74
N LEU A 268 -0.62 11.45 -18.90
CA LEU A 268 0.67 10.84 -19.26
C LEU A 268 1.15 11.25 -20.66
N ARG A 269 0.25 11.34 -21.66
CA ARG A 269 0.61 11.87 -22.98
C ARG A 269 1.11 13.31 -22.90
N ALA A 270 0.43 14.16 -22.13
CA ALA A 270 0.91 15.53 -21.87
C ALA A 270 2.27 15.55 -21.15
N ALA A 271 2.52 14.61 -20.23
CA ALA A 271 3.82 14.47 -19.58
C ALA A 271 4.92 14.03 -20.54
N ALA A 272 4.60 13.15 -21.49
CA ALA A 272 5.52 12.73 -22.55
C ALA A 272 5.85 13.89 -23.50
N ASP A 273 4.87 14.71 -23.84
CA ASP A 273 5.08 15.93 -24.63
C ASP A 273 5.94 16.96 -23.89
N ASP A 274 5.69 17.17 -22.58
CA ASP A 274 6.51 18.05 -21.74
C ASP A 274 7.99 17.61 -21.68
N SER A 275 8.25 16.31 -21.71
CA SER A 275 9.62 15.77 -21.74
C SER A 275 10.36 16.05 -23.06
N GLY A 276 9.63 16.31 -24.14
CA GLY A 276 10.17 16.43 -25.51
C GLY A 276 10.46 15.09 -26.19
N ALA A 277 10.35 13.96 -25.49
CA ALA A 277 10.55 12.64 -26.08
C ALA A 277 9.27 12.07 -26.72
N GLY A 278 8.08 12.57 -26.37
CA GLY A 278 6.80 12.11 -26.91
C GLY A 278 6.43 10.66 -26.49
N GLU A 279 5.36 10.11 -27.07
CA GLU A 279 4.76 8.84 -26.60
C GLU A 279 5.68 7.60 -26.65
N GLN A 280 6.77 7.63 -27.43
CA GLN A 280 7.78 6.58 -27.40
C GLN A 280 8.38 6.37 -26.00
N LEU A 281 8.43 7.42 -25.18
CA LEU A 281 8.84 7.33 -23.77
C LEU A 281 7.85 6.53 -22.93
N LEU A 282 6.55 6.67 -23.19
CA LEU A 282 5.51 5.92 -22.48
C LEU A 282 5.56 4.44 -22.86
N ARG A 283 5.68 4.14 -24.16
CA ARG A 283 5.78 2.77 -24.67
C ARG A 283 7.04 2.03 -24.19
N ALA A 284 8.10 2.77 -23.87
CA ALA A 284 9.36 2.25 -23.35
C ALA A 284 9.37 2.04 -21.83
N ALA A 285 8.27 2.31 -21.12
CA ALA A 285 8.22 2.17 -19.66
C ALA A 285 8.44 0.73 -19.19
N ASP A 286 9.32 0.56 -18.21
CA ASP A 286 9.57 -0.71 -17.53
C ASP A 286 8.49 -0.98 -16.48
N ALA A 287 7.87 0.07 -15.94
CA ALA A 287 6.84 -0.06 -14.92
C ALA A 287 5.76 1.02 -15.01
N VAL A 288 4.54 0.66 -14.61
CA VAL A 288 3.38 1.56 -14.57
C VAL A 288 2.77 1.54 -13.18
N TYR A 289 2.74 2.72 -12.53
CA TYR A 289 2.35 2.94 -11.15
C TYR A 289 1.06 3.77 -11.14
N ALA A 290 -0.05 3.18 -10.70
CA ALA A 290 -1.36 3.82 -10.72
C ALA A 290 -1.81 4.26 -9.32
N VAL A 291 -2.32 5.48 -9.22
CA VAL A 291 -3.05 5.96 -8.04
C VAL A 291 -4.53 5.64 -8.25
N PRO A 292 -5.14 4.74 -7.46
CA PRO A 292 -6.52 4.34 -7.65
C PRO A 292 -7.50 5.52 -7.57
N SER A 293 -8.48 5.56 -8.48
CA SER A 293 -9.56 6.54 -8.46
C SER A 293 -10.61 6.21 -7.38
N ALA A 294 -11.03 7.23 -6.62
CA ALA A 294 -12.15 7.15 -5.70
C ALA A 294 -13.51 7.20 -6.42
N SER A 295 -13.58 7.79 -7.61
CA SER A 295 -14.79 7.84 -8.44
C SER A 295 -15.13 6.49 -9.10
N TRP A 296 -14.12 5.67 -9.39
CA TRP A 296 -14.29 4.28 -9.84
C TRP A 296 -13.08 3.43 -9.49
N THR A 297 -13.29 2.37 -8.70
CA THR A 297 -12.20 1.53 -8.22
C THR A 297 -11.98 0.35 -9.16
N TYR A 298 -10.87 0.38 -9.88
CA TYR A 298 -10.38 -0.73 -10.68
C TYR A 298 -9.60 -1.72 -9.81
N ARG A 299 -9.59 -3.00 -10.18
CA ARG A 299 -8.83 -4.03 -9.46
C ARG A 299 -7.33 -3.93 -9.77
N ASP A 300 -6.99 -3.73 -11.04
CA ASP A 300 -5.65 -3.42 -11.55
C ASP A 300 -5.72 -2.19 -12.47
N GLN A 301 -5.67 -1.00 -11.87
CA GLN A 301 -5.71 0.25 -12.64
C GLN A 301 -4.42 0.44 -13.47
N ALA A 302 -3.29 -0.12 -13.01
CA ALA A 302 -2.02 -0.02 -13.69
C ALA A 302 -2.01 -0.79 -15.02
N ALA A 303 -2.68 -1.94 -15.11
CA ALA A 303 -2.85 -2.68 -16.35
C ALA A 303 -3.61 -1.87 -17.40
N LEU A 304 -4.78 -1.32 -17.03
CA LEU A 304 -5.60 -0.52 -17.95
C LEU A 304 -4.86 0.74 -18.40
N LEU A 305 -4.12 1.37 -17.49
CA LEU A 305 -3.31 2.54 -17.81
C LEU A 305 -2.16 2.20 -18.76
N ALA A 306 -1.48 1.07 -18.55
CA ALA A 306 -0.42 0.58 -19.43
C ALA A 306 -0.96 0.33 -20.85
N GLU A 307 -2.09 -0.35 -20.96
CA GLU A 307 -2.79 -0.59 -22.23
C GLU A 307 -3.14 0.74 -22.91
N ALA A 308 -3.73 1.68 -22.17
CA ALA A 308 -4.18 2.97 -22.70
C ALA A 308 -3.05 3.85 -23.26
N VAL A 309 -1.80 3.65 -22.84
CA VAL A 309 -0.62 4.37 -23.36
C VAL A 309 0.29 3.49 -24.23
N GLY A 310 -0.10 2.24 -24.51
CA GLY A 310 0.66 1.28 -25.31
C GLY A 310 1.96 0.79 -24.64
N ALA A 311 2.04 0.84 -23.31
CA ALA A 311 3.17 0.31 -22.54
C ALA A 311 3.00 -1.19 -22.27
N THR A 312 4.10 -1.91 -22.20
CA THR A 312 4.14 -3.34 -21.83
C THR A 312 5.07 -3.53 -20.63
N PRO A 313 4.74 -3.05 -19.43
CA PRO A 313 5.67 -3.00 -18.28
C PRO A 313 6.02 -4.38 -17.72
N ASP A 314 7.20 -4.50 -17.11
CA ASP A 314 7.63 -5.65 -16.30
C ASP A 314 6.97 -5.66 -14.91
N GLU A 315 6.61 -4.48 -14.38
CA GLU A 315 5.96 -4.32 -13.07
C GLU A 315 4.73 -3.39 -13.16
N ARG A 316 3.57 -3.88 -12.69
CA ARG A 316 2.35 -3.09 -12.45
C ARG A 316 2.18 -2.86 -10.96
N VAL A 317 2.14 -1.60 -10.54
CA VAL A 317 2.03 -1.22 -9.13
C VAL A 317 0.86 -0.28 -8.94
N GLN A 318 0.16 -0.39 -7.82
CA GLN A 318 -0.79 0.65 -7.41
C GLN A 318 -0.68 0.96 -5.92
N SER A 319 -1.09 2.15 -5.50
CA SER A 319 -1.24 2.43 -4.07
C SER A 319 -2.48 1.74 -3.52
N THR A 320 -2.65 1.73 -2.20
CA THR A 320 -3.93 1.32 -1.58
C THR A 320 -5.09 2.14 -2.14
N PRO A 321 -6.32 1.58 -2.21
CA PRO A 321 -7.47 2.24 -2.85
C PRO A 321 -7.86 3.58 -2.24
N TYR A 322 -7.57 3.81 -0.96
CA TYR A 322 -7.92 5.04 -0.27
C TYR A 322 -6.71 5.67 0.40
N GLY A 323 -6.47 6.95 0.12
CA GLY A 323 -5.41 7.74 0.75
C GLY A 323 -4.85 8.80 -0.19
N GLY A 324 -4.97 10.06 0.22
CA GLY A 324 -4.34 11.20 -0.46
C GLY A 324 -2.81 11.11 -0.50
N ASP A 325 -2.18 10.24 0.29
CA ASP A 325 -0.75 9.96 0.31
C ASP A 325 -0.25 9.21 -0.93
N GLY A 326 -1.15 8.54 -1.67
CA GLY A 326 -0.81 7.59 -2.73
C GLY A 326 0.08 8.15 -3.82
N SER A 327 -0.16 9.37 -4.31
CA SER A 327 0.64 9.94 -5.40
C SER A 327 2.11 10.14 -5.01
N GLN A 328 2.37 10.84 -3.89
CA GLN A 328 3.73 11.08 -3.43
C GLN A 328 4.42 9.77 -3.01
N LEU A 329 3.67 8.84 -2.42
CA LEU A 329 4.17 7.51 -2.09
C LEU A 329 4.67 6.78 -3.34
N LEU A 330 3.87 6.75 -4.42
CA LEU A 330 4.26 6.08 -5.65
C LEU A 330 5.42 6.76 -6.38
N VAL A 331 5.55 8.10 -6.30
CA VAL A 331 6.74 8.79 -6.82
C VAL A 331 7.99 8.43 -6.02
N ASN A 332 7.90 8.31 -4.70
CA ASN A 332 9.01 7.85 -3.86
C ASN A 332 9.40 6.40 -4.20
N GLU A 333 8.42 5.51 -4.41
CA GLU A 333 8.65 4.13 -4.83
C GLU A 333 9.24 4.04 -6.24
N ALA A 334 8.78 4.86 -7.18
CA ALA A 334 9.31 4.92 -8.55
C ALA A 334 10.76 5.38 -8.55
N ALA A 335 11.07 6.44 -7.80
CA ALA A 335 12.45 6.91 -7.62
C ALA A 335 13.34 5.85 -6.94
N ALA A 336 12.80 5.06 -5.99
CA ALA A 336 13.54 3.96 -5.37
C ALA A 336 13.79 2.79 -6.34
N ALA A 337 12.81 2.45 -7.18
CA ALA A 337 12.97 1.46 -8.24
C ALA A 337 14.04 1.87 -9.24
N VAL A 338 14.07 3.16 -9.62
CA VAL A 338 15.11 3.73 -10.48
C VAL A 338 16.48 3.73 -9.81
N ALA A 339 16.59 4.25 -8.59
CA ALA A 339 17.86 4.34 -7.86
C ALA A 339 18.49 2.96 -7.57
N SER A 340 17.68 1.92 -7.43
CA SER A 340 18.13 0.53 -7.25
C SER A 340 18.43 -0.21 -8.56
N GLY A 341 18.15 0.42 -9.71
CA GLY A 341 18.32 -0.20 -11.03
C GLY A 341 17.25 -1.24 -11.40
N ARG A 342 16.18 -1.38 -10.58
CA ARG A 342 15.04 -2.27 -10.89
C ARG A 342 14.20 -1.79 -12.07
N SER A 343 14.18 -0.48 -12.30
CA SER A 343 13.49 0.15 -13.44
C SER A 343 14.33 1.31 -13.96
N ARG A 344 14.15 1.69 -15.22
CA ARG A 344 14.80 2.85 -15.84
C ARG A 344 13.79 3.91 -16.22
N ILE A 345 12.56 3.53 -16.59
CA ILE A 345 11.45 4.41 -16.92
C ILE A 345 10.20 3.93 -16.19
N VAL A 346 9.63 4.79 -15.36
CA VAL A 346 8.42 4.51 -14.57
C VAL A 346 7.38 5.60 -14.84
N LEU A 347 6.16 5.17 -15.18
CA LEU A 347 5.01 6.06 -15.34
C LEU A 347 4.21 6.08 -14.03
N VAL A 348 3.90 7.26 -13.52
CA VAL A 348 3.02 7.43 -12.35
C VAL A 348 1.82 8.28 -12.76
N ALA A 349 0.59 7.80 -12.58
CA ALA A 349 -0.59 8.61 -12.89
C ALA A 349 -1.79 8.32 -11.98
N GLY A 350 -2.64 9.34 -11.85
CA GLY A 350 -3.91 9.27 -11.13
C GLY A 350 -4.92 10.23 -11.71
N ALA A 351 -6.20 9.90 -11.54
CA ALA A 351 -7.30 10.71 -12.03
C ALA A 351 -8.55 10.53 -11.16
N GLU A 352 -9.41 11.54 -11.19
CA GLU A 352 -10.80 11.43 -10.73
C GLU A 352 -11.74 11.94 -11.83
N ALA A 353 -12.91 11.32 -11.94
CA ALA A 353 -14.01 11.71 -12.84
C ALA A 353 -15.29 12.00 -12.03
N GLY A 354 -15.14 12.72 -10.91
CA GLY A 354 -16.22 12.94 -9.95
C GLY A 354 -17.32 13.86 -10.46
N SER A 355 -17.00 14.84 -11.31
CA SER A 355 -17.98 15.71 -11.96
C SER A 355 -18.77 14.94 -13.03
N THR A 356 -18.09 14.10 -13.81
CA THR A 356 -18.73 13.19 -14.77
C THR A 356 -19.67 12.21 -14.08
N LEU A 357 -19.23 11.55 -13.02
CA LEU A 357 -20.06 10.62 -12.26
C LEU A 357 -21.31 11.32 -11.68
N ALA A 358 -21.14 12.52 -11.13
CA ALA A 358 -22.25 13.31 -10.59
C ALA A 358 -23.27 13.70 -11.68
N ALA A 359 -22.81 14.02 -12.90
CA ALA A 359 -23.68 14.32 -14.03
C ALA A 359 -24.48 13.09 -14.47
N LEU A 360 -23.84 11.93 -14.62
CA LEU A 360 -24.49 10.66 -14.95
C LEU A 360 -25.57 10.29 -13.93
N GLN A 361 -25.25 10.40 -12.64
CA GLN A 361 -26.20 10.13 -11.56
C GLN A 361 -27.40 11.06 -11.58
N LYS A 362 -27.19 12.35 -11.88
CA LYS A 362 -28.28 13.34 -12.01
C LYS A 362 -29.24 12.98 -13.16
N ASP A 363 -28.70 12.40 -14.23
CA ASP A 363 -29.48 11.92 -15.38
C ASP A 363 -30.06 10.51 -15.18
N GLY A 364 -29.85 9.88 -14.01
CA GLY A 364 -30.33 8.53 -13.69
C GLY A 364 -29.61 7.43 -14.47
N ARG A 365 -28.40 7.71 -14.96
CA ARG A 365 -27.54 6.77 -15.71
C ARG A 365 -26.42 6.25 -14.80
N SER A 366 -26.01 5.00 -15.04
CA SER A 366 -24.75 4.47 -14.52
C SER A 366 -23.63 4.68 -15.54
N PRO A 367 -22.38 4.88 -15.10
CA PRO A 367 -21.24 4.85 -16.01
C PRO A 367 -21.11 3.48 -16.68
N ASP A 368 -20.73 3.46 -17.96
CA ASP A 368 -20.36 2.26 -18.72
C ASP A 368 -18.83 2.16 -18.78
N TRP A 369 -18.20 2.25 -17.61
CA TRP A 369 -16.75 2.24 -17.47
C TRP A 369 -16.22 0.81 -17.35
N PRO A 370 -14.94 0.55 -17.72
CA PRO A 370 -14.38 -0.79 -17.76
C PRO A 370 -14.51 -1.55 -16.43
N GLU A 371 -14.99 -2.79 -16.53
CA GLU A 371 -14.95 -3.79 -15.46
C GLU A 371 -13.82 -4.79 -15.72
N GLN A 372 -13.18 -5.28 -14.65
CA GLN A 372 -12.11 -6.27 -14.74
C GLN A 372 -12.53 -7.61 -14.11
N PRO A 373 -11.99 -8.74 -14.60
CA PRO A 373 -12.17 -10.04 -13.98
C PRO A 373 -11.87 -10.05 -12.47
N ASP A 374 -12.53 -10.95 -11.73
CA ASP A 374 -12.40 -11.01 -10.27
C ASP A 374 -10.98 -11.32 -9.76
N ASP A 375 -10.17 -11.96 -10.60
CA ASP A 375 -8.78 -12.33 -10.37
C ASP A 375 -7.77 -11.30 -10.89
N ALA A 376 -8.21 -10.22 -11.53
CA ALA A 376 -7.33 -9.13 -11.92
C ALA A 376 -6.70 -8.49 -10.68
N ALA A 377 -5.38 -8.35 -10.68
CA ALA A 377 -4.63 -7.71 -9.62
C ALA A 377 -3.31 -7.16 -10.17
N PRO A 378 -2.84 -6.01 -9.63
CA PRO A 378 -1.49 -5.53 -9.90
C PRO A 378 -0.46 -6.54 -9.34
N ASP A 379 0.77 -6.45 -9.82
CA ASP A 379 1.86 -7.27 -9.29
C ASP A 379 2.21 -6.86 -7.85
N ARG A 380 1.98 -5.58 -7.49
CA ARG A 380 2.23 -5.05 -6.14
C ARG A 380 1.25 -3.94 -5.74
N VAL A 381 0.77 -3.98 -4.50
CA VAL A 381 0.02 -2.89 -3.86
C VAL A 381 0.90 -2.23 -2.78
N VAL A 382 1.00 -0.91 -2.79
CA VAL A 382 1.83 -0.14 -1.84
C VAL A 382 0.97 0.69 -0.91
N GLY A 383 1.29 0.66 0.38
CA GLY A 383 0.62 1.44 1.41
C GLY A 383 -0.07 0.55 2.44
N ASP A 384 -0.86 1.16 3.30
CA ASP A 384 -1.59 0.50 4.38
C ASP A 384 -3.09 0.78 4.24
N ASP A 385 -3.88 -0.30 4.17
CA ASP A 385 -5.33 -0.30 3.93
C ASP A 385 -6.14 -0.75 5.16
N ARG A 386 -5.56 -0.60 6.37
CA ARG A 386 -6.32 -0.78 7.61
C ARG A 386 -7.56 0.13 7.63
N VAL A 387 -8.58 -0.30 8.36
CA VAL A 387 -9.83 0.49 8.51
C VAL A 387 -9.55 1.88 9.08
N ALA A 388 -10.15 2.91 8.51
CA ALA A 388 -9.86 4.30 8.86
C ALA A 388 -10.29 4.68 10.29
N ASN A 389 -11.37 4.08 10.79
CA ASN A 389 -11.99 4.49 12.04
C ASN A 389 -11.95 3.40 13.10
N HIS A 390 -11.77 3.85 14.34
CA HIS A 390 -12.04 3.04 15.51
C HIS A 390 -13.56 2.95 15.73
N GLU A 391 -14.05 1.85 16.31
CA GLU A 391 -15.49 1.65 16.52
C GLU A 391 -16.14 2.77 17.34
N ALA A 392 -15.41 3.32 18.32
CA ALA A 392 -15.89 4.45 19.13
C ALA A 392 -16.06 5.74 18.31
N GLU A 393 -15.24 5.96 17.30
CA GLU A 393 -15.36 7.12 16.39
C GLU A 393 -16.60 6.95 15.50
N THR A 394 -16.77 5.75 14.95
CA THR A 394 -17.96 5.39 14.16
C THR A 394 -19.24 5.55 14.97
N ALA A 395 -19.23 5.13 16.25
CA ALA A 395 -20.40 5.18 17.12
C ALA A 395 -20.93 6.61 17.37
N VAL A 396 -20.08 7.64 17.32
CA VAL A 396 -20.47 9.04 17.49
C VAL A 396 -20.64 9.80 16.15
N GLY A 397 -20.47 9.10 15.03
CA GLY A 397 -20.61 9.67 13.69
C GLY A 397 -19.35 10.37 13.15
N LEU A 398 -18.16 10.10 13.68
CA LEU A 398 -16.88 10.65 13.18
C LEU A 398 -16.30 9.86 11.99
N GLY A 399 -17.17 9.27 11.16
CA GLY A 399 -16.75 8.53 9.96
C GLY A 399 -16.49 9.38 8.73
N ALA A 400 -17.08 10.57 8.64
CA ALA A 400 -16.80 11.50 7.54
C ALA A 400 -15.57 12.36 7.87
N PRO A 401 -14.59 12.51 6.95
CA PRO A 401 -13.38 13.29 7.20
C PRO A 401 -13.63 14.70 7.72
N VAL A 402 -14.62 15.41 7.18
CA VAL A 402 -14.92 16.79 7.60
C VAL A 402 -15.21 16.90 9.11
N PHE A 403 -15.91 15.92 9.69
CA PHE A 403 -16.23 15.94 11.13
C PHE A 403 -14.99 15.67 11.98
N MET A 404 -14.14 14.74 11.54
CA MET A 404 -12.88 14.45 12.24
C MET A 404 -11.89 15.61 12.16
N TYR A 405 -11.73 16.23 10.98
CA TYR A 405 -10.85 17.39 10.82
C TYR A 405 -11.37 18.63 11.53
N ALA A 406 -12.69 18.80 11.65
CA ALA A 406 -13.27 19.87 12.45
C ALA A 406 -13.03 19.65 13.95
N LEU A 407 -13.10 18.40 14.42
CA LEU A 407 -12.71 18.04 15.78
C LEU A 407 -11.23 18.38 16.03
N MET A 408 -10.33 17.99 15.12
CA MET A 408 -8.90 18.31 15.21
C MET A 408 -8.64 19.82 15.15
N GLU A 409 -9.37 20.58 14.33
CA GLU A 409 -9.29 22.04 14.26
C GLU A 409 -9.57 22.69 15.62
N SER A 410 -10.58 22.23 16.35
CA SER A 410 -10.86 22.73 17.69
C SER A 410 -9.69 22.49 18.66
N ALA A 411 -8.96 21.39 18.50
CA ALA A 411 -7.75 21.11 19.29
C ALA A 411 -6.59 22.04 18.87
N VAL A 412 -6.42 22.31 17.58
CA VAL A 412 -5.46 23.31 17.06
C VAL A 412 -5.78 24.69 17.64
N ARG A 413 -7.05 25.12 17.63
CA ARG A 413 -7.50 26.36 18.28
C ARG A 413 -7.08 26.44 19.75
N ARG A 414 -7.30 25.36 20.51
CA ARG A 414 -6.90 25.29 21.92
C ARG A 414 -5.40 25.46 22.10
N ARG A 415 -4.61 24.74 21.30
CA ARG A 415 -3.14 24.81 21.36
C ARG A 415 -2.63 26.23 21.10
N LEU A 416 -3.22 26.91 20.11
CA LEU A 416 -2.88 28.29 19.77
C LEU A 416 -3.41 29.32 20.79
N GLY A 417 -4.31 28.91 21.70
CA GLY A 417 -4.91 29.81 22.68
C GLY A 417 -5.88 30.83 22.07
N HIS A 418 -6.36 30.59 20.84
CA HIS A 418 -7.27 31.51 20.15
C HIS A 418 -8.70 31.39 20.69
N ASP A 419 -9.39 32.52 20.75
CA ASP A 419 -10.86 32.52 20.81
C ASP A 419 -11.46 32.09 19.45
N VAL A 420 -12.78 31.87 19.43
CA VAL A 420 -13.49 31.37 18.25
C VAL A 420 -13.37 32.34 17.06
N ALA A 421 -13.52 33.65 17.30
CA ALA A 421 -13.50 34.65 16.24
C ALA A 421 -12.11 34.79 15.60
N THR A 422 -11.07 34.87 16.44
CA THR A 422 -9.66 34.95 16.03
C THR A 422 -9.27 33.72 15.21
N HIS A 423 -9.66 32.52 15.66
CA HIS A 423 -9.33 31.30 14.95
C HIS A 423 -10.07 31.17 13.61
N ARG A 424 -11.37 31.53 13.55
CA ARG A 424 -12.12 31.55 12.29
C ARG A 424 -11.51 32.53 11.27
N ALA A 425 -11.10 33.72 11.72
CA ALA A 425 -10.42 34.68 10.87
C ALA A 425 -9.07 34.14 10.35
N ALA A 426 -8.30 33.46 11.20
CA ALA A 426 -7.02 32.87 10.81
C ALA A 426 -7.17 31.79 9.73
N ILE A 427 -8.07 30.81 9.93
CA ILE A 427 -8.28 29.75 8.93
C ILE A 427 -8.89 30.29 7.63
N ALA A 428 -9.74 31.32 7.69
CA ALA A 428 -10.29 31.97 6.51
C ALA A 428 -9.23 32.77 5.75
N GLY A 429 -8.31 33.44 6.45
CA GLY A 429 -7.17 34.13 5.85
C GLY A 429 -6.23 33.16 5.11
N LEU A 430 -5.89 32.04 5.76
CA LEU A 430 -5.11 30.96 5.14
C LEU A 430 -5.79 30.46 3.85
N TRP A 431 -7.07 30.13 3.93
CA TRP A 431 -7.83 29.59 2.79
C TRP A 431 -8.03 30.62 1.67
N SER A 432 -8.17 31.91 2.00
CA SER A 432 -8.19 32.99 1.00
C SER A 432 -6.86 33.06 0.23
N GLY A 433 -5.72 32.87 0.92
CA GLY A 433 -4.41 32.74 0.28
C GLY A 433 -4.36 31.61 -0.76
N PHE A 434 -4.85 30.43 -0.38
CA PHE A 434 -4.94 29.27 -1.28
C PHE A 434 -5.81 29.56 -2.50
N SER A 435 -6.96 30.24 -2.32
CA SER A 435 -7.84 30.61 -3.43
C SER A 435 -7.18 31.56 -4.44
N ARG A 436 -6.30 32.47 -3.97
CA ARG A 436 -5.55 33.38 -4.86
C ARG A 436 -4.53 32.63 -5.70
N ILE A 437 -3.88 31.62 -5.13
CA ILE A 437 -2.93 30.76 -5.83
C ILE A 437 -3.67 29.92 -6.88
N ALA A 438 -4.81 29.33 -6.53
CA ALA A 438 -5.66 28.60 -7.47
C ALA A 438 -6.14 29.48 -8.62
N ALA A 439 -6.51 30.74 -8.35
CA ALA A 439 -6.95 31.68 -9.39
C ALA A 439 -5.87 31.97 -10.45
N ALA A 440 -4.59 31.84 -10.11
CA ALA A 440 -3.47 31.97 -11.03
C ALA A 440 -3.05 30.64 -11.67
N ASN A 441 -3.54 29.50 -11.18
CA ASN A 441 -3.20 28.18 -11.67
C ASN A 441 -4.09 27.78 -12.85
N PRO A 442 -3.54 27.58 -14.07
CA PRO A 442 -4.33 27.21 -15.25
C PRO A 442 -4.99 25.83 -15.13
N PHE A 443 -4.53 25.00 -14.18
CA PHE A 443 -5.09 23.68 -13.91
C PHE A 443 -6.04 23.65 -12.70
N ALA A 444 -6.43 24.81 -12.16
CA ALA A 444 -7.39 24.87 -11.07
C ALA A 444 -8.82 24.68 -11.56
N TRP A 445 -9.61 23.91 -10.80
CA TRP A 445 -11.04 23.74 -11.06
C TRP A 445 -11.84 25.03 -10.87
N SER A 446 -11.47 25.86 -9.87
CA SER A 446 -12.12 27.13 -9.57
C SER A 446 -11.11 28.29 -9.71
N PRO A 447 -11.12 29.03 -10.83
CA PRO A 447 -10.15 30.09 -11.08
C PRO A 447 -10.53 31.43 -10.43
N THR A 448 -11.34 31.42 -9.36
CA THR A 448 -11.82 32.64 -8.70
C THR A 448 -11.26 32.74 -7.28
N ALA A 449 -10.55 33.83 -7.01
CA ALA A 449 -10.10 34.16 -5.66
C ALA A 449 -11.29 34.56 -4.77
N VAL A 450 -11.29 34.11 -3.52
CA VAL A 450 -12.36 34.36 -2.55
C VAL A 450 -11.80 35.14 -1.36
N ALA A 451 -12.51 36.18 -0.92
CA ALA A 451 -12.10 36.96 0.23
C ALA A 451 -12.26 36.16 1.53
N ALA A 452 -11.43 36.45 2.54
CA ALA A 452 -11.48 35.76 3.83
C ALA A 452 -12.86 35.89 4.52
N ASP A 453 -13.47 37.08 4.47
CA ASP A 453 -14.79 37.32 5.07
C ASP A 453 -15.89 36.46 4.42
N ASP A 454 -15.83 36.25 3.10
CA ASP A 454 -16.78 35.41 2.36
C ASP A 454 -16.61 33.92 2.71
N LEU A 455 -15.37 33.48 2.94
CA LEU A 455 -15.07 32.11 3.37
C LEU A 455 -15.55 31.84 4.80
N ALA A 456 -15.39 32.83 5.69
CA ALA A 456 -15.83 32.74 7.09
C ALA A 456 -17.35 32.83 7.25
N THR A 457 -18.06 33.44 6.29
CA THR A 457 -19.49 33.70 6.38
C THR A 457 -20.31 32.58 5.75
N ALA A 458 -21.17 31.94 6.55
CA ALA A 458 -22.11 30.95 6.03
C ALA A 458 -23.21 31.63 5.19
N THR A 459 -23.37 31.17 3.95
CA THR A 459 -24.43 31.61 3.02
C THR A 459 -25.09 30.38 2.38
N PRO A 460 -26.19 30.50 1.63
CA PRO A 460 -26.77 29.35 0.91
C PRO A 460 -25.76 28.64 -0.02
N ASP A 461 -24.88 29.39 -0.68
CA ASP A 461 -23.85 28.85 -1.58
C ASP A 461 -22.58 28.40 -0.86
N ASN A 462 -22.29 28.99 0.31
CA ASN A 462 -21.19 28.65 1.22
C ASN A 462 -21.71 28.17 2.58
N ARG A 463 -22.61 27.18 2.59
CA ARG A 463 -23.27 26.73 3.84
C ARG A 463 -22.28 26.20 4.87
N ALA A 464 -22.66 26.25 6.14
CA ALA A 464 -21.95 25.52 7.21
C ALA A 464 -22.03 24.01 6.95
N ILE A 465 -20.91 23.29 7.17
CA ILE A 465 -20.85 21.83 7.04
C ILE A 465 -20.64 21.19 8.40
N SER A 466 -19.63 21.67 9.12
CA SER A 466 -19.32 21.26 10.48
C SER A 466 -18.50 22.36 11.10
N ASP A 467 -18.87 22.89 12.27
CA ASP A 467 -18.12 23.99 12.89
C ASP A 467 -16.64 23.61 13.07
N PRO A 468 -15.66 24.42 12.60
CA PRO A 468 -15.80 25.80 12.09
C PRO A 468 -15.89 25.95 10.55
N TYR A 469 -16.00 24.83 9.81
CA TYR A 469 -15.91 24.80 8.36
C TYR A 469 -17.23 25.11 7.65
N THR A 470 -17.11 26.02 6.69
CA THR A 470 -18.08 26.26 5.60
C THR A 470 -17.75 25.39 4.39
N LYS A 471 -18.66 25.30 3.41
CA LYS A 471 -18.48 24.50 2.19
C LYS A 471 -17.17 24.83 1.46
N LEU A 472 -16.82 26.10 1.36
CA LEU A 472 -15.60 26.60 0.72
C LEU A 472 -14.34 26.46 1.59
N MET A 473 -14.42 25.80 2.75
CA MET A 473 -13.27 25.36 3.54
C MET A 473 -13.01 23.85 3.42
N CYS A 474 -13.83 23.13 2.65
CA CYS A 474 -13.73 21.69 2.44
C CYS A 474 -13.15 21.38 1.06
N ALA A 475 -12.49 20.22 0.92
CA ALA A 475 -12.05 19.71 -0.38
C ALA A 475 -13.22 19.60 -1.38
N ASN A 476 -12.97 19.96 -2.64
CA ASN A 476 -13.93 19.79 -3.73
C ASN A 476 -13.66 18.48 -4.48
N LEU A 477 -14.42 17.43 -4.16
CA LEU A 477 -14.27 16.10 -4.77
C LEU A 477 -15.04 15.93 -6.09
N THR A 478 -15.89 16.90 -6.46
CA THR A 478 -16.69 16.85 -7.70
C THR A 478 -15.92 17.53 -8.81
N VAL A 479 -14.83 16.89 -9.23
CA VAL A 479 -13.89 17.40 -10.23
C VAL A 479 -13.50 16.28 -11.20
N ASP A 480 -13.20 16.66 -12.43
CA ASP A 480 -12.56 15.79 -13.41
C ASP A 480 -11.15 16.30 -13.66
N LEU A 481 -10.18 15.69 -12.98
CA LEU A 481 -8.78 16.09 -12.98
C LEU A 481 -7.90 14.85 -13.09
N ALA A 482 -6.79 14.99 -13.82
CA ALA A 482 -5.75 13.97 -13.85
C ALA A 482 -4.35 14.58 -13.88
N ALA A 483 -3.40 13.82 -13.35
CA ALA A 483 -1.99 14.14 -13.42
C ALA A 483 -1.17 12.89 -13.79
N GLY A 484 -0.17 13.09 -14.64
CA GLY A 484 0.79 12.09 -15.08
C GLY A 484 2.22 12.58 -14.88
N ILE A 485 3.09 11.70 -14.42
CA ILE A 485 4.50 11.98 -14.09
C ILE A 485 5.34 10.87 -14.70
N VAL A 486 6.42 11.24 -15.38
CA VAL A 486 7.42 10.29 -15.90
C VAL A 486 8.70 10.43 -15.09
N VAL A 487 9.05 9.37 -14.36
CA VAL A 487 10.29 9.26 -13.60
C VAL A 487 11.25 8.35 -14.38
N THR A 488 12.47 8.80 -14.60
CA THR A 488 13.49 8.01 -15.29
C THR A 488 14.81 8.01 -14.53
N SER A 489 15.71 7.11 -14.92
CA SER A 489 17.12 7.26 -14.60
C SER A 489 17.74 8.35 -15.50
N VAL A 490 18.78 9.03 -15.03
CA VAL A 490 19.51 10.01 -15.87
C VAL A 490 20.09 9.37 -17.13
N ALA A 491 20.50 8.10 -17.08
CA ALA A 491 20.97 7.37 -18.26
C ALA A 491 19.85 7.16 -19.29
N ALA A 492 18.65 6.81 -18.84
CA ALA A 492 17.49 6.66 -19.72
C ALA A 492 17.03 8.01 -20.29
N ALA A 493 17.02 9.08 -19.46
CA ALA A 493 16.72 10.43 -19.92
C ALA A 493 17.70 10.89 -21.02
N HIS A 494 19.00 10.63 -20.81
CA HIS A 494 20.04 10.97 -21.77
C HIS A 494 19.91 10.17 -23.07
N ALA A 495 19.69 8.86 -22.98
CA ALA A 495 19.50 7.99 -24.15
C ALA A 495 18.25 8.36 -24.97
N ALA A 496 17.20 8.83 -24.29
CA ALA A 496 15.98 9.35 -24.91
C ALA A 496 16.13 10.75 -25.55
N GLY A 497 17.29 11.40 -25.39
CA GLY A 497 17.54 12.74 -25.91
C GLY A 497 16.79 13.84 -25.16
N ILE A 498 16.36 13.60 -23.92
CA ILE A 498 15.61 14.57 -23.12
C ILE A 498 16.57 15.70 -22.67
N PRO A 499 16.24 16.97 -22.95
CA PRO A 499 17.09 18.10 -22.55
C PRO A 499 17.26 18.20 -21.02
N GLN A 500 18.46 18.54 -20.55
CA GLN A 500 18.76 18.55 -19.11
C GLN A 500 18.04 19.66 -18.35
N GLU A 501 17.63 20.74 -19.01
CA GLU A 501 16.79 21.79 -18.42
C GLU A 501 15.37 21.29 -18.06
N LYS A 502 14.98 20.10 -18.55
CA LYS A 502 13.73 19.44 -18.15
C LYS A 502 13.88 18.57 -16.90
N TRP A 503 15.10 18.35 -16.42
CA TRP A 503 15.39 17.42 -15.34
C TRP A 503 15.10 18.06 -13.98
N VAL A 504 14.21 17.43 -13.21
CA VAL A 504 14.00 17.74 -11.79
C VAL A 504 14.30 16.48 -10.98
N PHE A 505 15.35 16.54 -10.17
CA PHE A 505 15.79 15.44 -9.34
C PHE A 505 14.87 15.22 -8.15
N VAL A 506 14.62 13.96 -7.83
CA VAL A 506 14.02 13.58 -6.55
C VAL A 506 15.17 13.41 -5.55
N LEU A 507 15.26 14.33 -4.59
CA LEU A 507 16.39 14.40 -3.65
C LEU A 507 16.25 13.35 -2.54
N ALA A 508 15.06 13.26 -1.97
CA ALA A 508 14.71 12.31 -0.92
C ALA A 508 13.20 12.09 -0.90
N GLY A 509 12.77 10.92 -0.46
CA GLY A 509 11.38 10.61 -0.14
C GLY A 509 11.29 10.05 1.26
N ALA A 510 10.22 10.35 2.00
CA ALA A 510 9.97 9.73 3.30
C ALA A 510 8.50 9.40 3.50
N SER A 511 8.20 8.30 4.18
CA SER A 511 6.84 7.90 4.53
C SER A 511 6.74 7.44 5.99
N ALA A 512 5.68 7.86 6.67
CA ALA A 512 5.44 7.52 8.08
C ALA A 512 3.94 7.52 8.40
N SER A 513 3.57 6.96 9.55
CA SER A 513 2.20 7.00 10.05
C SER A 513 2.10 7.42 11.51
N ASP A 514 1.08 8.21 11.82
CA ASP A 514 0.71 8.57 13.19
C ASP A 514 0.09 7.38 13.93
N GLU A 515 -0.33 7.58 15.18
CA GLU A 515 -1.27 6.66 15.81
C GLU A 515 -2.50 6.50 14.91
N TRP A 516 -2.81 5.24 14.57
CA TRP A 516 -3.67 4.93 13.44
C TRP A 516 -5.07 5.49 13.64
N PHE A 517 -5.63 5.19 14.81
CA PHE A 517 -6.92 5.72 15.23
C PHE A 517 -6.75 7.07 15.91
N VAL A 518 -7.47 8.08 15.41
CA VAL A 518 -7.39 9.45 15.92
C VAL A 518 -7.72 9.46 17.42
N SER A 519 -8.77 8.76 17.82
CA SER A 519 -9.20 8.61 19.22
C SER A 519 -8.15 7.99 20.15
N GLN A 520 -7.09 7.38 19.62
CA GLN A 520 -5.98 6.87 20.43
C GLN A 520 -4.78 7.83 20.47
N ARG A 521 -4.73 8.87 19.64
CA ARG A 521 -3.65 9.87 19.67
C ARG A 521 -3.57 10.59 21.01
N ALA A 522 -2.37 10.83 21.50
CA ALA A 522 -2.17 11.61 22.73
C ALA A 522 -2.68 13.05 22.59
N ASP A 523 -2.49 13.64 21.41
CA ASP A 523 -2.86 15.00 21.03
C ASP A 523 -3.41 15.00 19.59
N PHE A 524 -4.50 15.72 19.34
CA PHE A 524 -5.12 15.86 18.03
C PHE A 524 -4.48 16.96 17.16
N SER A 525 -3.75 17.88 17.78
CA SER A 525 -3.21 19.09 17.14
C SER A 525 -1.78 18.95 16.64
N THR A 526 -1.19 17.76 16.75
CA THR A 526 0.21 17.51 16.39
C THR A 526 0.36 16.22 15.60
N SER A 527 1.44 16.12 14.82
CA SER A 527 1.83 14.90 14.10
C SER A 527 3.31 14.60 14.32
N PRO A 528 3.65 13.67 15.23
CA PRO A 528 5.01 13.11 15.34
C PRO A 528 5.48 12.48 14.03
N ALA A 529 4.58 11.89 13.24
CA ALA A 529 4.93 11.23 12.00
C ALA A 529 5.39 12.21 10.90
N ILE A 530 4.66 13.33 10.67
CA ILE A 530 5.10 14.37 9.72
C ILE A 530 6.45 14.94 10.14
N ARG A 531 6.62 15.24 11.43
CA ARG A 531 7.88 15.78 11.97
C ARG A 531 9.05 14.84 11.70
N THR A 532 8.86 13.55 11.96
CA THR A 532 9.90 12.53 11.79
C THR A 532 10.21 12.29 10.31
N ALA A 533 9.18 12.17 9.45
CA ALA A 533 9.35 11.98 8.01
C ALA A 533 10.01 13.19 7.33
N GLY A 534 9.55 14.40 7.64
CA GLY A 534 10.10 15.64 7.12
C GLY A 534 11.57 15.81 7.51
N ARG A 535 11.90 15.60 8.79
CA ARG A 535 13.28 15.63 9.27
C ARG A 535 14.15 14.58 8.57
N ALA A 536 13.68 13.33 8.44
CA ALA A 536 14.45 12.28 7.79
C ALA A 536 14.77 12.63 6.32
N ALA A 537 13.78 13.15 5.58
CA ALA A 537 13.99 13.57 4.19
C ALA A 537 14.98 14.75 4.07
N LEU A 538 14.84 15.76 4.92
CA LEU A 538 15.71 16.93 4.96
C LEU A 538 17.15 16.56 5.36
N ASP A 539 17.33 15.78 6.43
CA ASP A 539 18.62 15.30 6.91
C ASP A 539 19.35 14.48 5.82
N HIS A 540 18.64 13.61 5.09
CA HIS A 540 19.19 12.83 3.97
C HIS A 540 19.64 13.70 2.80
N ALA A 541 18.89 14.76 2.50
CA ALA A 541 19.23 15.72 1.46
C ALA A 541 20.31 16.72 1.89
N GLY A 542 20.68 16.75 3.18
CA GLY A 542 21.62 17.74 3.74
C GLY A 542 21.03 19.15 3.81
N LEU A 543 19.71 19.25 4.02
CA LEU A 543 18.95 20.50 4.02
C LEU A 543 18.27 20.73 5.37
N THR A 544 17.86 21.97 5.61
CA THR A 544 16.92 22.37 6.66
C THR A 544 15.61 22.84 6.02
N ILE A 545 14.55 22.99 6.82
CA ILE A 545 13.28 23.51 6.28
C ILE A 545 13.41 24.95 5.74
N ASP A 546 14.41 25.72 6.20
CA ASP A 546 14.67 27.08 5.73
C ASP A 546 15.28 27.12 4.32
N ASP A 547 15.89 26.01 3.87
CA ASP A 547 16.41 25.87 2.51
C ASP A 547 15.31 25.55 1.48
N VAL A 548 14.10 25.22 1.96
CA VAL A 548 12.94 24.92 1.12
C VAL A 548 12.20 26.20 0.79
N ARG A 549 12.17 26.55 -0.51
CA ARG A 549 11.57 27.78 -1.03
C ARG A 549 10.13 27.58 -1.48
N HIS A 550 9.84 26.47 -2.16
CA HIS A 550 8.52 26.20 -2.74
C HIS A 550 7.86 25.06 -1.98
N VAL A 551 6.62 25.25 -1.50
CA VAL A 551 5.95 24.28 -0.64
C VAL A 551 4.56 23.99 -1.17
N ASP A 552 4.21 22.70 -1.24
CA ASP A 552 2.82 22.25 -1.31
C ASP A 552 2.49 21.32 -0.15
N LEU A 553 1.71 21.84 0.81
CA LEU A 553 1.15 21.04 1.88
C LEU A 553 -0.22 20.50 1.46
N TYR A 554 -0.45 19.20 1.67
CA TYR A 554 -1.75 18.61 1.39
C TYR A 554 -2.85 19.30 2.22
N SER A 555 -3.92 19.73 1.55
CA SER A 555 -4.82 20.75 2.10
C SER A 555 -6.31 20.39 1.97
N CYS A 556 -6.72 19.20 2.40
CA CYS A 556 -8.14 18.83 2.39
C CYS A 556 -9.00 19.71 3.32
N PHE A 557 -8.41 20.18 4.43
CA PHE A 557 -8.99 21.07 5.43
C PHE A 557 -7.89 21.95 6.07
N PRO A 558 -8.23 23.13 6.62
CA PRO A 558 -7.27 24.02 7.29
C PRO A 558 -6.45 23.35 8.39
N ALA A 559 -7.06 22.50 9.22
CA ALA A 559 -6.35 21.77 10.27
C ALA A 559 -5.19 20.92 9.75
N ALA A 560 -5.34 20.30 8.58
CA ALA A 560 -4.29 19.46 7.99
C ALA A 560 -3.04 20.29 7.67
N VAL A 561 -3.24 21.47 7.08
CA VAL A 561 -2.16 22.41 6.72
C VAL A 561 -1.50 22.96 7.98
N GLN A 562 -2.27 23.38 8.97
CA GLN A 562 -1.73 23.91 10.24
C GLN A 562 -0.92 22.87 11.01
N ILE A 563 -1.39 21.62 11.06
CA ILE A 563 -0.67 20.52 11.73
C ILE A 563 0.63 20.20 10.97
N ALA A 564 0.59 20.14 9.64
CA ALA A 564 1.77 19.86 8.83
C ALA A 564 2.80 20.98 8.90
N ALA A 565 2.36 22.23 8.82
CA ALA A 565 3.22 23.41 8.92
C ALA A 565 3.95 23.46 10.27
N ASP A 566 3.22 23.28 11.38
CA ASP A 566 3.82 23.18 12.72
C ASP A 566 4.78 22.00 12.87
N ALA A 567 4.44 20.84 12.30
CA ALA A 567 5.30 19.66 12.37
C ALA A 567 6.63 19.85 11.63
N LEU A 568 6.61 20.59 10.52
CA LEU A 568 7.77 20.91 9.69
C LEU A 568 8.53 22.17 10.12
N GLY A 569 7.92 23.04 10.94
CA GLY A 569 8.50 24.33 11.34
C GLY A 569 8.24 25.46 10.34
N LEU A 570 7.18 25.36 9.54
CA LEU A 570 6.76 26.39 8.58
C LEU A 570 5.76 27.37 9.24
N PRO A 571 5.96 28.70 9.12
CA PRO A 571 4.95 29.66 9.54
C PRO A 571 3.70 29.58 8.64
N VAL A 572 2.51 29.69 9.23
CA VAL A 572 1.23 29.57 8.51
C VAL A 572 0.84 30.86 7.77
N ASP A 573 1.40 31.98 8.19
CA ASP A 573 1.10 33.34 7.76
C ASP A 573 2.25 34.02 7.00
N ASP A 574 3.20 33.24 6.49
CA ASP A 574 4.33 33.72 5.68
C ASP A 574 3.88 34.03 4.23
N PRO A 575 3.82 35.32 3.82
CA PRO A 575 3.41 35.68 2.46
C PRO A 575 4.49 35.40 1.42
N ASP A 576 5.77 35.30 1.82
CA ASP A 576 6.91 35.07 0.93
C ASP A 576 7.11 33.58 0.64
N ARG A 577 6.58 32.71 1.51
CA ARG A 577 6.57 31.26 1.35
C ARG A 577 5.17 30.68 1.55
N PRO A 578 4.27 30.81 0.55
CA PRO A 578 2.95 30.21 0.63
C PRO A 578 3.02 28.69 0.80
N LEU A 579 2.09 28.14 1.58
CA LEU A 579 2.03 26.70 1.89
C LEU A 579 1.39 25.83 0.79
N SER A 580 1.18 26.41 -0.39
CA SER A 580 0.73 25.68 -1.59
C SER A 580 1.29 26.34 -2.84
N VAL A 581 1.58 25.52 -3.85
CA VAL A 581 1.86 26.00 -5.22
C VAL A 581 0.65 25.78 -6.14
N THR A 582 -0.24 24.85 -5.77
CA THR A 582 -1.43 24.51 -6.60
C THR A 582 -2.65 25.37 -6.29
N GLY A 583 -2.79 25.83 -5.04
CA GLY A 583 -3.99 26.46 -4.50
C GLY A 583 -4.94 25.51 -3.76
N GLY A 584 -4.53 24.25 -3.56
CA GLY A 584 -5.17 23.29 -2.65
C GLY A 584 -6.49 22.66 -3.11
N LEU A 585 -6.90 21.60 -2.40
CA LEU A 585 -8.01 20.73 -2.79
C LEU A 585 -9.39 21.40 -2.87
N THR A 586 -9.59 22.54 -2.20
CA THR A 586 -10.85 23.28 -2.32
C THR A 586 -10.98 23.97 -3.67
N PHE A 587 -9.92 24.67 -4.11
CA PHE A 587 -9.99 25.61 -5.23
C PHE A 587 -9.31 25.06 -6.48
N ALA A 588 -8.10 24.51 -6.36
CA ALA A 588 -7.46 23.78 -7.45
C ALA A 588 -8.28 22.54 -7.85
N GLY A 589 -9.07 22.03 -6.91
CA GLY A 589 -9.86 20.82 -7.03
C GLY A 589 -9.20 19.67 -6.28
N GLY A 590 -10.02 18.80 -5.70
CA GLY A 590 -9.57 17.72 -4.85
C GLY A 590 -9.81 16.38 -5.53
N PRO A 591 -8.94 15.93 -6.44
CA PRO A 591 -9.04 14.60 -7.03
C PRO A 591 -8.61 13.51 -6.04
N GLY A 592 -9.20 13.53 -4.84
CA GLY A 592 -9.01 12.57 -3.75
C GLY A 592 -7.57 12.11 -3.57
N ASN A 593 -7.32 10.88 -4.03
CA ASN A 593 -6.04 10.19 -3.92
C ASN A 593 -4.94 10.80 -4.81
N ALA A 594 -5.32 11.45 -5.91
CA ALA A 594 -4.41 11.93 -6.96
C ALA A 594 -3.91 13.37 -6.76
N TYR A 595 -4.34 14.09 -5.72
CA TYR A 595 -3.94 15.49 -5.51
C TYR A 595 -2.41 15.66 -5.43
N GLY A 596 -1.70 14.75 -4.75
CA GLY A 596 -0.24 14.84 -4.64
C GLY A 596 0.48 14.84 -5.99
N ALA A 597 -0.07 14.17 -7.01
CA ALA A 597 0.49 14.19 -8.36
C ALA A 597 0.36 15.58 -9.01
N HIS A 598 -0.73 16.31 -8.76
CA HIS A 598 -0.90 17.69 -9.20
C HIS A 598 0.07 18.64 -8.50
N ALA A 599 0.31 18.45 -7.19
CA ALA A 599 1.31 19.22 -6.45
C ALA A 599 2.71 19.07 -7.08
N ILE A 600 3.14 17.84 -7.34
CA ILE A 600 4.43 17.57 -7.99
C ILE A 600 4.46 18.14 -9.43
N ALA A 601 3.38 17.93 -10.21
CA ALA A 601 3.29 18.42 -11.58
C ALA A 601 3.31 19.96 -11.69
N THR A 602 2.82 20.68 -10.68
CA THR A 602 2.93 22.15 -10.59
C THR A 602 4.31 22.58 -10.08
N LEU A 603 4.92 21.83 -9.15
CA LEU A 603 6.23 22.15 -8.59
C LEU A 603 7.37 21.99 -9.60
N VAL A 604 7.32 20.97 -10.47
CA VAL A 604 8.35 20.69 -11.47
C VAL A 604 8.65 21.88 -12.41
N PRO A 605 7.67 22.50 -13.09
CA PRO A 605 7.94 23.67 -13.93
C PRO A 605 8.41 24.89 -13.13
N ILE A 606 7.96 25.06 -11.88
CA ILE A 606 8.46 26.13 -10.99
C ILE A 606 9.97 25.93 -10.74
N LEU A 607 10.39 24.71 -10.39
CA LEU A 607 11.80 24.38 -10.13
C LEU A 607 12.66 24.47 -11.40
N ARG A 608 12.12 24.16 -12.58
CA ARG A 608 12.83 24.41 -13.85
C ARG A 608 13.07 25.91 -14.10
N GLY A 609 12.11 26.76 -13.70
CA GLY A 609 12.24 28.22 -13.77
C GLY A 609 13.11 28.85 -12.67
N ASP A 610 13.27 28.15 -11.54
CA ASP A 610 14.07 28.53 -10.38
C ASP A 610 15.05 27.40 -9.98
N PRO A 611 16.04 27.07 -10.84
CA PRO A 611 16.81 25.81 -10.79
C PRO A 611 17.71 25.63 -9.57
N THR A 612 18.00 26.72 -8.85
CA THR A 612 18.78 26.70 -7.61
C THR A 612 17.94 26.46 -6.36
N SER A 613 16.62 26.50 -6.49
CA SER A 613 15.70 26.34 -5.37
C SER A 613 15.38 24.87 -5.08
N THR A 614 14.84 24.64 -3.89
CA THR A 614 14.29 23.34 -3.47
C THR A 614 12.80 23.46 -3.24
N GLY A 615 12.08 22.45 -3.71
CA GLY A 615 10.65 22.29 -3.51
C GLY A 615 10.32 21.11 -2.58
N LEU A 616 9.24 21.26 -1.82
CA LEU A 616 8.71 20.22 -0.94
C LEU A 616 7.23 19.97 -1.27
N SER A 617 6.89 18.70 -1.43
CA SER A 617 5.51 18.22 -1.56
C SER A 617 5.21 17.27 -0.42
N THR A 618 4.06 17.46 0.22
CA THR A 618 3.52 16.49 1.18
C THR A 618 2.21 15.93 0.67
N SER A 619 1.91 14.71 1.07
CA SER A 619 0.63 14.08 0.83
C SER A 619 0.22 13.30 2.06
N LEU A 620 -1.08 13.30 2.35
CA LEU A 620 -1.62 12.64 3.55
C LEU A 620 -2.83 11.77 3.21
N GLY A 621 -2.96 10.67 3.94
CA GLY A 621 -4.09 9.75 3.86
C GLY A 621 -4.94 9.77 5.13
N TRP A 622 -6.24 9.53 4.97
CA TRP A 622 -7.25 9.50 6.03
C TRP A 622 -7.26 10.79 6.89
N TYR A 623 -7.14 10.65 8.21
CA TYR A 623 -7.27 11.73 9.19
C TYR A 623 -5.87 12.21 9.63
N ALA A 624 -5.03 12.61 8.66
CA ALA A 624 -3.61 12.85 8.86
C ALA A 624 -2.94 11.61 9.49
N THR A 625 -3.27 10.43 8.97
CA THR A 625 -2.81 9.15 9.51
C THR A 625 -1.59 8.63 8.76
N LYS A 626 -1.64 8.68 7.43
CA LYS A 626 -0.56 8.28 6.53
C LYS A 626 0.09 9.52 5.97
N HIS A 627 1.41 9.55 5.87
CA HIS A 627 2.16 10.71 5.38
C HIS A 627 3.23 10.27 4.40
N SER A 628 3.34 11.01 3.30
CA SER A 628 4.43 10.88 2.33
C SER A 628 4.97 12.27 2.00
N VAL A 629 6.29 12.41 2.03
CA VAL A 629 7.05 13.64 1.76
C VAL A 629 7.99 13.40 0.59
N GLY A 630 8.14 14.39 -0.29
CA GLY A 630 9.14 14.42 -1.35
C GLY A 630 9.87 15.75 -1.43
N LEU A 631 11.18 15.70 -1.64
CA LEU A 631 12.04 16.86 -1.90
C LEU A 631 12.52 16.85 -3.34
N TYR A 632 12.48 18.02 -3.99
CA TYR A 632 12.71 18.16 -5.42
C TYR A 632 13.61 19.36 -5.72
N SER A 633 14.52 19.24 -6.69
CA SER A 633 15.31 20.36 -7.21
C SER A 633 15.80 20.10 -8.63
N ALA A 634 16.04 21.15 -9.42
CA ALA A 634 16.77 21.02 -10.69
C ALA A 634 18.29 20.87 -10.47
N THR A 635 18.77 21.08 -9.25
CA THR A 635 20.16 20.82 -8.87
C THR A 635 20.33 19.34 -8.49
N PRO A 636 21.31 18.61 -9.05
CA PRO A 636 21.51 17.20 -8.73
C PRO A 636 21.83 16.96 -7.25
N PRO A 637 21.34 15.85 -6.65
CA PRO A 637 21.51 15.59 -5.23
C PRO A 637 22.98 15.30 -4.87
N ALA A 638 23.40 15.64 -3.66
CA ALA A 638 24.74 15.28 -3.15
C ALA A 638 24.81 13.80 -2.71
N THR A 639 23.71 13.31 -2.13
CA THR A 639 23.54 11.92 -1.68
C THR A 639 22.64 11.18 -2.66
N ALA A 640 22.88 9.88 -2.89
CA ALA A 640 21.98 9.07 -3.69
C ALA A 640 20.56 9.07 -3.09
N PHE A 641 19.53 9.06 -3.93
CA PHE A 641 18.13 9.04 -3.48
C PHE A 641 17.86 7.85 -2.56
N ALA A 642 17.03 8.09 -1.53
CA ALA A 642 16.47 7.04 -0.69
C ALA A 642 14.99 7.34 -0.39
N HIS A 643 14.19 6.28 -0.30
CA HIS A 643 12.83 6.32 0.25
C HIS A 643 12.85 5.84 1.69
N LEU A 644 12.85 6.79 2.61
CA LEU A 644 13.03 6.57 4.04
C LEU A 644 11.71 6.18 4.71
N ARG A 645 11.75 5.23 5.64
CA ARG A 645 10.62 4.84 6.49
C ARG A 645 11.03 4.93 7.96
N PRO A 646 11.25 6.15 8.49
CA PRO A 646 11.89 6.33 9.78
C PRO A 646 11.01 5.81 10.93
N MET A 647 11.64 5.22 11.94
CA MET A 647 10.95 4.82 13.17
C MET A 647 10.41 6.05 13.90
N VAL A 648 9.09 6.12 14.08
CA VAL A 648 8.43 7.27 14.74
C VAL A 648 8.36 7.04 16.24
N GLU A 649 8.98 7.94 17.01
CA GLU A 649 8.77 8.02 18.46
C GLU A 649 7.40 8.62 18.73
N ARG A 650 6.48 7.79 19.24
CA ARG A 650 5.09 8.20 19.47
C ARG A 650 4.80 8.37 20.96
N PRO A 651 4.09 9.43 21.35
CA PRO A 651 3.52 9.52 22.68
C PRO A 651 2.61 8.34 22.98
N ALA A 652 2.40 8.06 24.27
CA ALA A 652 1.54 6.97 24.71
C ALA A 652 0.11 7.11 24.16
N ALA A 653 -0.36 6.07 23.48
CA ALA A 653 -1.72 6.02 22.97
C ALA A 653 -2.73 6.03 24.12
N ARG A 654 -3.79 6.85 24.01
CA ARG A 654 -4.90 6.87 24.95
C ARG A 654 -5.80 5.65 24.75
N ARG A 655 -6.25 5.07 25.86
CA ARG A 655 -7.33 4.07 25.80
C ARG A 655 -8.65 4.80 25.58
N VAL A 656 -9.49 4.21 24.74
CA VAL A 656 -10.81 4.75 24.38
C VAL A 656 -11.89 3.94 25.09
N LEU A 657 -12.69 4.59 25.91
CA LEU A 657 -13.79 3.97 26.64
C LEU A 657 -15.10 4.15 25.86
N ARG A 658 -15.90 3.10 25.80
CA ARG A 658 -17.24 3.15 25.19
C ARG A 658 -18.29 3.77 26.09
N ARG A 659 -18.08 3.66 27.40
CA ARG A 659 -18.99 4.16 28.45
C ARG A 659 -18.16 4.64 29.61
N TYR A 660 -18.59 5.75 30.19
CA TYR A 660 -18.00 6.32 31.38
C TYR A 660 -19.06 7.12 32.11
N GLU A 661 -19.10 6.99 33.42
CA GLU A 661 -19.95 7.79 34.30
C GLU A 661 -19.03 8.55 35.25
N GLY A 662 -19.15 9.87 35.25
CA GLY A 662 -18.27 10.72 36.05
C GLY A 662 -17.99 12.06 35.41
N GLU A 663 -17.08 12.80 36.03
CA GLU A 663 -16.61 14.08 35.52
C GLU A 663 -15.48 13.88 34.52
N VAL A 664 -15.55 14.58 33.40
CA VAL A 664 -14.55 14.59 32.33
C VAL A 664 -14.27 16.02 31.87
N VAL A 665 -13.14 16.23 31.20
CA VAL A 665 -12.76 17.53 30.62
C VAL A 665 -12.87 17.46 29.10
N VAL A 666 -13.51 18.44 28.46
CA VAL A 666 -13.62 18.51 26.99
C VAL A 666 -12.27 18.91 26.40
N GLU A 667 -11.70 18.10 25.52
CA GLU A 667 -10.43 18.41 24.84
C GLU A 667 -10.63 18.99 23.44
N ALA A 668 -11.69 18.56 22.76
CA ALA A 668 -12.02 18.94 21.39
C ALA A 668 -13.53 18.79 21.15
N THR A 669 -14.06 19.55 20.20
CA THR A 669 -15.47 19.51 19.81
C THR A 669 -15.66 19.73 18.30
N THR A 670 -16.78 19.26 17.77
CA THR A 670 -17.29 19.65 16.46
C THR A 670 -18.82 19.60 16.44
N VAL A 671 -19.45 20.37 15.57
CA VAL A 671 -20.92 20.42 15.40
C VAL A 671 -21.27 20.27 13.92
N PRO A 672 -21.71 19.09 13.46
CA PRO A 672 -22.24 18.89 12.12
C PRO A 672 -23.52 19.68 11.86
N TYR A 673 -23.71 20.12 10.61
CA TYR A 673 -24.91 20.85 10.16
C TYR A 673 -25.64 20.11 9.05
N ALA A 674 -26.98 20.13 9.13
CA ALA A 674 -27.86 19.70 8.07
C ALA A 674 -27.81 20.67 6.88
N ARG A 675 -28.36 20.25 5.72
CA ARG A 675 -28.34 21.07 4.49
C ARG A 675 -29.11 22.39 4.61
N ASP A 676 -30.08 22.48 5.50
CA ASP A 676 -30.85 23.69 5.79
C ASP A 676 -30.13 24.64 6.77
N GLY A 677 -28.94 24.24 7.26
CA GLY A 677 -28.12 25.02 8.20
C GLY A 677 -28.45 24.75 9.67
N ALA A 678 -29.35 23.83 10.00
CA ALA A 678 -29.61 23.47 11.38
C ALA A 678 -28.46 22.62 11.97
N PRO A 679 -27.96 22.93 13.19
CA PRO A 679 -26.98 22.08 13.86
C PRO A 679 -27.62 20.74 14.25
N GLU A 680 -26.98 19.63 13.89
CA GLU A 680 -27.52 18.28 14.11
C GLU A 680 -27.21 17.74 15.51
N ALA A 681 -25.96 17.87 15.95
CA ALA A 681 -25.49 17.39 17.25
C ALA A 681 -24.15 18.02 17.61
N ALA A 682 -23.83 18.10 18.90
CA ALA A 682 -22.46 18.30 19.36
C ALA A 682 -21.75 16.97 19.50
N ILE A 683 -20.56 16.85 18.92
CA ILE A 683 -19.63 15.75 19.18
C ILE A 683 -18.52 16.28 20.06
N LEU A 684 -18.32 15.66 21.22
CA LEU A 684 -17.31 16.03 22.21
C LEU A 684 -16.30 14.90 22.34
N SER A 685 -15.02 15.25 22.27
CA SER A 685 -13.95 14.40 22.76
C SER A 685 -13.59 14.85 24.17
N THR A 686 -13.63 13.92 25.11
CA THR A 686 -13.46 14.21 26.54
C THR A 686 -12.43 13.28 27.18
N LEU A 687 -11.79 13.77 28.24
CA LEU A 687 -10.77 13.06 28.98
C LEU A 687 -11.20 12.80 30.43
N THR A 688 -11.08 11.56 30.86
CA THR A 688 -11.26 11.17 32.27
C THR A 688 -10.08 11.66 33.11
N PRO A 689 -10.19 11.69 34.46
CA PRO A 689 -9.06 12.01 35.34
C PRO A 689 -7.83 11.11 35.11
N ASP A 690 -8.04 9.87 34.65
CA ASP A 690 -6.98 8.90 34.35
C ASP A 690 -6.37 9.06 32.94
N GLY A 691 -6.84 10.02 32.15
CA GLY A 691 -6.34 10.29 30.81
C GLY A 691 -6.92 9.41 29.70
N ASP A 692 -7.92 8.57 30.01
CA ASP A 692 -8.68 7.84 29.01
C ASP A 692 -9.59 8.79 28.23
N ARG A 693 -9.88 8.44 26.97
CA ARG A 693 -10.76 9.23 26.10
C ARG A 693 -12.17 8.64 26.04
N VAL A 694 -13.17 9.51 26.10
CA VAL A 694 -14.57 9.19 25.87
C VAL A 694 -15.10 10.12 24.80
N LEU A 695 -15.64 9.54 23.72
CA LEU A 695 -16.30 10.27 22.66
C LEU A 695 -17.80 10.27 22.92
N VAL A 696 -18.44 11.43 22.83
CA VAL A 696 -19.88 11.58 23.10
C VAL A 696 -20.53 12.39 21.99
N ARG A 697 -21.72 11.96 21.57
CA ARG A 697 -22.60 12.70 20.66
C ARG A 697 -23.86 13.09 21.42
N SER A 698 -24.29 14.35 21.33
CA SER A 698 -25.54 14.82 21.95
C SER A 698 -26.27 15.80 21.03
N ASP A 699 -27.57 15.55 20.82
CA ASP A 699 -28.50 16.42 20.11
C ASP A 699 -29.25 17.38 21.05
N ALA A 700 -28.94 17.36 22.36
CA ALA A 700 -29.58 18.22 23.34
C ALA A 700 -29.25 19.70 23.04
N PRO A 701 -30.27 20.59 22.92
CA PRO A 701 -30.05 22.00 22.57
C PRO A 701 -29.05 22.73 23.48
N ALA A 702 -29.04 22.39 24.77
CA ALA A 702 -28.10 22.99 25.74
C ALA A 702 -26.64 22.59 25.48
N VAL A 703 -26.39 21.37 24.98
CA VAL A 703 -25.04 20.88 24.67
C VAL A 703 -24.56 21.44 23.33
N ILE A 704 -25.46 21.56 22.35
CA ILE A 704 -25.18 22.23 21.07
C ILE A 704 -24.81 23.70 21.31
N ALA A 705 -25.62 24.44 22.07
CA ALA A 705 -25.32 25.83 22.42
C ALA A 705 -24.01 25.97 23.20
N PHE A 706 -23.71 25.02 24.09
CA PHE A 706 -22.43 24.97 24.79
C PHE A 706 -21.24 24.75 23.84
N ALA A 707 -21.38 23.90 22.82
CA ALA A 707 -20.33 23.63 21.85
C ALA A 707 -20.04 24.82 20.94
N LEU A 708 -21.10 25.53 20.50
CA LEU A 708 -20.99 26.66 19.57
C LEU A 708 -20.61 27.98 20.26
N ASP A 709 -21.29 28.30 21.36
CA ASP A 709 -21.22 29.64 21.98
C ASP A 709 -20.54 29.62 23.36
N GLY A 710 -20.41 28.45 23.99
CA GLY A 710 -19.96 28.31 25.38
C GLY A 710 -18.45 28.19 25.58
N ASP A 711 -17.67 28.17 24.50
CA ASP A 711 -16.23 27.85 24.46
C ASP A 711 -15.89 26.62 25.32
N PRO A 712 -16.21 25.41 24.82
CA PRO A 712 -16.23 24.20 25.64
C PRO A 712 -14.83 23.69 26.01
N LEU A 713 -13.78 24.17 25.33
CA LEU A 713 -12.46 23.57 25.41
C LEU A 713 -11.82 23.76 26.80
N GLY A 714 -11.48 22.63 27.43
CA GLY A 714 -10.97 22.57 28.80
C GLY A 714 -12.01 22.76 29.89
N ARG A 715 -13.30 22.85 29.56
CA ARG A 715 -14.39 22.88 30.56
C ARG A 715 -14.73 21.46 31.00
N SER A 716 -15.17 21.31 32.25
CA SER A 716 -15.67 20.05 32.76
C SER A 716 -17.13 19.80 32.39
N VAL A 717 -17.46 18.55 32.05
CA VAL A 717 -18.83 18.05 31.94
C VAL A 717 -18.97 16.79 32.78
N ARG A 718 -20.20 16.46 33.19
CA ARG A 718 -20.52 15.16 33.78
C ARG A 718 -21.20 14.28 32.73
N LEU A 719 -20.69 13.07 32.57
CA LEU A 719 -21.29 12.00 31.79
C LEU A 719 -22.09 11.09 32.72
N ASP A 720 -23.31 10.77 32.31
CA ASP A 720 -24.19 9.78 32.94
C ASP A 720 -24.87 8.96 31.82
N GLY A 721 -24.26 7.83 31.48
CA GLY A 721 -24.53 7.14 30.21
C GLY A 721 -24.28 8.07 29.01
N ASP A 722 -25.33 8.30 28.21
CA ASP A 722 -25.27 9.18 27.03
C ASP A 722 -25.64 10.64 27.36
N THR A 723 -25.95 10.94 28.62
CA THR A 723 -26.34 12.30 29.05
C THR A 723 -25.12 13.15 29.36
N VAL A 724 -25.06 14.35 28.78
CA VAL A 724 -24.01 15.34 29.04
C VAL A 724 -24.57 16.49 29.88
N THR A 725 -24.02 16.70 31.07
CA THR A 725 -24.35 17.85 31.93
C THR A 725 -23.17 18.83 32.00
N VAL A 726 -23.36 20.04 31.52
CA VAL A 726 -22.34 21.10 31.56
C VAL A 726 -22.13 21.58 33.00
N LEU A 727 -20.89 21.52 33.49
CA LEU A 727 -20.54 21.99 34.83
C LEU A 727 -20.04 23.43 34.76
N ARG A 728 -20.56 24.32 35.62
CA ARG A 728 -20.08 25.72 35.73
C ARG A 728 -18.76 25.80 36.48
N ARG A 729 -17.67 25.33 35.87
CA ARG A 729 -16.30 25.36 36.42
C ARG A 729 -15.34 26.17 35.53
N LYS A 730 -14.21 26.60 36.12
CA LYS A 730 -13.11 27.25 35.38
C LYS A 730 -12.47 26.23 34.42
N VAL A 731 -11.76 26.74 33.41
CA VAL A 731 -10.96 25.93 32.48
C VAL A 731 -9.94 25.10 33.28
N ALA A 732 -9.94 23.79 33.05
CA ALA A 732 -9.02 22.83 33.62
C ALA A 732 -7.89 22.47 32.65
N ALA A 733 -6.77 22.00 33.20
CA ALA A 733 -5.72 21.35 32.41
C ALA A 733 -6.24 20.03 31.84
N LEU A 734 -5.75 19.64 30.66
CA LEU A 734 -6.09 18.34 30.08
C LEU A 734 -5.31 17.24 30.81
N PRO A 735 -5.95 16.15 31.23
CA PRO A 735 -5.27 14.97 31.74
C PRO A 735 -4.25 14.42 30.73
N ALA A 736 -3.04 14.12 31.21
CA ALA A 736 -1.98 13.50 30.41
C ALA A 736 -2.44 12.11 29.89
N PRO A 737 -1.89 11.62 28.77
CA PRO A 737 -2.12 10.23 28.37
C PRO A 737 -1.58 9.26 29.43
N PRO A 738 -2.14 8.04 29.55
CA PRO A 738 -1.60 7.01 30.43
C PRO A 738 -0.18 6.60 29.97
N SER A 739 0.62 5.98 30.84
CA SER A 739 1.94 5.50 30.44
C SER A 739 1.86 4.48 29.30
N ALA A 740 2.82 4.54 28.37
CA ALA A 740 2.90 3.59 27.27
C ALA A 740 3.35 2.23 27.83
N PRO A 741 2.72 1.11 27.44
CA PRO A 741 3.16 -0.22 27.88
C PRO A 741 4.48 -0.65 27.23
N VAL A 742 4.88 0.01 26.14
CA VAL A 742 6.16 -0.15 25.45
C VAL A 742 6.63 1.24 25.04
N THR A 743 7.90 1.56 25.28
CA THR A 743 8.54 2.80 24.81
C THR A 743 9.68 2.48 23.85
N THR A 744 9.94 3.39 22.92
CA THR A 744 11.01 3.25 21.92
C THR A 744 11.91 4.48 21.93
N ARG A 745 13.20 4.30 21.70
CA ARG A 745 14.15 5.38 21.43
C ARG A 745 15.26 4.92 20.48
N ARG A 746 15.93 5.86 19.82
CA ARG A 746 17.11 5.61 18.99
C ARG A 746 18.40 5.83 19.78
N ASP A 747 19.43 5.05 19.46
CA ASP A 747 20.81 5.22 19.92
C ASP A 747 21.74 4.97 18.73
N GLY A 748 21.98 6.04 17.95
CA GLY A 748 22.60 5.93 16.64
C GLY A 748 21.82 4.95 15.75
N ALA A 749 22.50 3.92 15.26
CA ALA A 749 21.92 2.87 14.43
C ALA A 749 21.13 1.79 15.22
N VAL A 750 21.06 1.87 16.56
CA VAL A 750 20.36 0.89 17.41
C VAL A 750 18.98 1.41 17.79
N ALA A 751 17.95 0.55 17.71
CA ALA A 751 16.64 0.82 18.29
C ALA A 751 16.53 0.18 19.68
N VAL A 752 16.13 0.94 20.70
CA VAL A 752 15.91 0.44 22.05
C VAL A 752 14.40 0.36 22.30
N VAL A 753 13.92 -0.84 22.55
CA VAL A 753 12.52 -1.16 22.87
C VAL A 753 12.44 -1.56 24.33
N THR A 754 11.62 -0.85 25.12
CA THR A 754 11.49 -1.10 26.56
C THR A 754 10.06 -1.51 26.88
N LEU A 755 9.87 -2.68 27.49
CA LEU A 755 8.60 -3.05 28.13
C LEU A 755 8.43 -2.20 29.39
N ASP A 756 7.37 -1.40 29.46
CA ASP A 756 7.19 -0.37 30.50
C ASP A 756 5.86 -0.54 31.25
N ARG A 757 5.76 -1.67 31.96
CA ARG A 757 4.69 -1.97 32.94
C ARG A 757 5.28 -2.49 34.27
N PRO A 758 6.21 -1.74 34.91
CA PRO A 758 6.94 -2.24 36.08
C PRO A 758 6.04 -2.63 37.26
N GLN A 759 4.89 -1.96 37.41
CA GLN A 759 3.86 -2.25 38.43
C GLN A 759 3.28 -3.67 38.37
N VAL A 760 3.39 -4.34 37.22
CA VAL A 760 3.02 -5.74 37.01
C VAL A 760 4.20 -6.58 36.49
N ARG A 761 5.43 -6.13 36.77
CA ARG A 761 6.67 -6.80 36.36
C ARG A 761 6.74 -7.05 34.85
N ASN A 762 6.32 -6.05 34.07
CA ASN A 762 6.33 -6.06 32.61
C ASN A 762 5.58 -7.24 31.98
N ALA A 763 4.56 -7.76 32.68
CA ALA A 763 3.69 -8.78 32.12
C ALA A 763 3.01 -8.28 30.83
N ILE A 764 2.73 -9.18 29.89
CA ILE A 764 2.26 -8.85 28.55
C ILE A 764 0.76 -9.14 28.45
N ASP A 765 -0.02 -8.07 28.26
CA ASP A 765 -1.41 -8.13 27.83
C ASP A 765 -1.52 -7.89 26.31
N ALA A 766 -2.74 -7.97 25.75
CA ALA A 766 -2.95 -7.75 24.32
C ALA A 766 -2.44 -6.39 23.84
N ARG A 767 -2.65 -5.32 24.62
CA ARG A 767 -2.18 -3.96 24.30
C ARG A 767 -0.65 -3.89 24.24
N THR A 768 0.02 -4.54 25.18
CA THR A 768 1.49 -4.61 25.25
C THR A 768 2.05 -5.40 24.07
N ALA A 769 1.41 -6.52 23.70
CA ALA A 769 1.81 -7.33 22.54
C ALA A 769 1.68 -6.54 21.22
N THR A 770 0.57 -5.84 20.99
CA THR A 770 0.39 -4.98 19.81
C THR A 770 1.41 -3.83 19.79
N ALA A 771 1.69 -3.21 20.94
CA ALA A 771 2.69 -2.15 21.02
C ALA A 771 4.12 -2.66 20.76
N LEU A 772 4.44 -3.87 21.24
CA LEU A 772 5.73 -4.51 20.97
C LEU A 772 5.87 -4.89 19.49
N GLU A 773 4.85 -5.51 18.89
CA GLU A 773 4.84 -5.84 17.46
C GLU A 773 5.12 -4.59 16.63
N ARG A 774 4.39 -3.51 16.89
CA ARG A 774 4.58 -2.24 16.19
C ARG A 774 5.99 -1.67 16.35
N ALA A 775 6.56 -1.71 17.56
CA ALA A 775 7.91 -1.22 17.80
C ALA A 775 8.97 -2.00 17.00
N ILE A 776 8.82 -3.33 16.90
CA ILE A 776 9.71 -4.16 16.09
C ILE A 776 9.47 -3.91 14.60
N ASP A 777 8.22 -3.70 14.19
CA ASP A 777 7.84 -3.42 12.81
C ASP A 777 8.41 -2.11 12.28
N ASP A 778 8.30 -1.04 13.08
CA ASP A 778 8.88 0.25 12.75
C ASP A 778 10.42 0.15 12.70
N ALA A 779 11.03 -0.62 13.61
CA ALA A 779 12.47 -0.86 13.60
C ALA A 779 12.93 -1.69 12.38
N GLU A 780 12.12 -2.63 11.89
CA GLU A 780 12.39 -3.40 10.67
C GLU A 780 12.31 -2.51 9.42
N ALA A 781 11.31 -1.63 9.34
CA ALA A 781 11.08 -0.76 8.19
C ALA A 781 12.14 0.35 8.02
N ASP A 782 12.76 0.80 9.12
CA ASP A 782 13.77 1.85 9.09
C ASP A 782 15.17 1.30 8.78
N ASP A 783 15.65 1.46 7.55
CA ASP A 783 16.98 0.98 7.10
C ASP A 783 18.16 1.59 7.87
N THR A 784 17.94 2.71 8.56
CA THR A 784 18.95 3.31 9.45
C THR A 784 19.05 2.57 10.78
N VAL A 785 18.09 1.69 11.11
CA VAL A 785 18.15 0.76 12.24
C VAL A 785 18.87 -0.52 11.80
N ARG A 786 19.90 -0.90 12.56
CA ARG A 786 20.83 -1.99 12.24
C ARG A 786 20.87 -3.10 13.28
N ALA A 787 20.41 -2.79 14.49
CA ALA A 787 20.22 -3.75 15.58
C ALA A 787 19.13 -3.24 16.53
N ILE A 788 18.51 -4.15 17.25
CA ILE A 788 17.44 -3.88 18.21
C ILE A 788 17.90 -4.36 19.60
N VAL A 789 17.67 -3.55 20.62
CA VAL A 789 17.81 -3.95 22.03
C VAL A 789 16.43 -3.98 22.67
N LEU A 790 16.04 -5.13 23.22
CA LEU A 790 14.82 -5.29 24.02
C LEU A 790 15.17 -5.35 25.51
N THR A 791 14.49 -4.57 26.33
CA THR A 791 14.67 -4.57 27.80
C THR A 791 13.35 -4.33 28.54
N GLY A 792 13.37 -4.43 29.87
CA GLY A 792 12.21 -4.18 30.74
C GLY A 792 12.50 -3.10 31.77
N ALA A 793 11.54 -2.20 31.98
CA ALA A 793 11.62 -1.13 32.97
C ALA A 793 11.48 -1.66 34.41
N GLY A 794 12.02 -0.91 35.39
CA GLY A 794 11.79 -1.18 36.81
C GLY A 794 12.48 -2.43 37.38
N GLY A 795 13.64 -2.82 36.83
CA GLY A 795 14.49 -3.87 37.41
C GLY A 795 13.95 -5.30 37.24
N THR A 796 13.01 -5.51 36.33
CA THR A 796 12.53 -6.86 35.95
C THR A 796 12.33 -6.87 34.45
N PHE A 797 12.86 -7.88 33.77
CA PHE A 797 12.68 -7.99 32.33
C PHE A 797 11.22 -8.24 31.95
N CYS A 798 10.67 -9.40 32.31
CA CYS A 798 9.28 -9.74 31.99
C CYS A 798 8.80 -10.98 32.78
N ALA A 799 7.64 -10.87 33.41
CA ALA A 799 6.98 -11.97 34.12
C ALA A 799 6.11 -12.89 33.23
N GLY A 800 6.08 -12.66 31.92
CA GLY A 800 5.29 -13.42 30.94
C GLY A 800 3.90 -12.86 30.71
N MET A 801 2.95 -13.73 30.35
CA MET A 801 1.57 -13.31 30.06
C MET A 801 0.87 -12.74 31.32
N ASP A 802 0.14 -11.63 31.15
CA ASP A 802 -0.68 -11.05 32.21
C ASP A 802 -1.87 -11.97 32.52
N LEU A 803 -1.74 -12.80 33.55
CA LEU A 803 -2.78 -13.78 33.92
C LEU A 803 -4.09 -13.13 34.35
N LYS A 804 -4.08 -11.88 34.83
CA LYS A 804 -5.32 -11.15 35.15
C LYS A 804 -6.04 -10.74 33.87
N ALA A 805 -5.31 -10.40 32.81
CA ALA A 805 -5.87 -10.15 31.49
C ALA A 805 -6.38 -11.44 30.83
N ALA A 806 -5.59 -12.51 30.90
CA ALA A 806 -5.99 -13.82 30.37
C ALA A 806 -7.28 -14.35 31.04
N ALA A 807 -7.47 -14.12 32.34
CA ALA A 807 -8.70 -14.47 33.05
C ALA A 807 -9.95 -13.72 32.52
N ARG A 808 -9.77 -12.58 31.83
CA ARG A 808 -10.83 -11.84 31.14
C ARG A 808 -10.98 -12.23 29.65
N GLY A 809 -10.21 -13.22 29.18
CA GLY A 809 -10.20 -13.66 27.79
C GLY A 809 -9.27 -12.86 26.88
N GLU A 810 -8.44 -11.98 27.42
CA GLU A 810 -7.45 -11.20 26.66
C GLU A 810 -6.15 -12.01 26.55
N PHE A 811 -5.83 -12.50 25.36
CA PHE A 811 -4.57 -13.20 25.09
C PHE A 811 -3.60 -12.31 24.31
N PRO A 812 -2.30 -12.28 24.68
CA PRO A 812 -1.30 -11.48 24.00
C PRO A 812 -0.83 -12.17 22.71
N VAL A 813 -1.68 -12.22 21.69
CA VAL A 813 -1.35 -12.81 20.38
C VAL A 813 -1.71 -11.79 19.32
N THR A 814 -0.75 -11.43 18.48
CA THR A 814 -0.95 -10.54 17.35
C THR A 814 -1.04 -11.33 16.06
N GLU A 815 -1.66 -10.74 15.03
CA GLU A 815 -1.88 -11.41 13.74
C GLU A 815 -0.57 -11.68 12.99
N ARG A 816 0.37 -10.74 13.02
CA ARG A 816 1.62 -10.82 12.25
C ARG A 816 2.72 -11.57 12.98
N ARG A 817 3.07 -11.14 14.19
CA ARG A 817 4.19 -11.69 14.98
C ARG A 817 3.80 -12.76 15.99
N GLY A 818 2.51 -13.07 16.11
CA GLY A 818 2.02 -14.18 16.91
C GLY A 818 2.10 -13.92 18.43
N PRO A 819 2.39 -14.96 19.24
CA PRO A 819 2.42 -14.83 20.70
C PRO A 819 3.39 -13.74 21.19
N LEU A 820 2.95 -13.04 22.23
CA LEU A 820 3.65 -11.94 22.89
C LEU A 820 4.01 -10.76 21.96
N GLY A 821 3.52 -10.74 20.72
CA GLY A 821 3.81 -9.70 19.74
C GLY A 821 5.20 -9.79 19.10
N LEU A 822 5.92 -10.90 19.26
CA LEU A 822 7.30 -11.04 18.77
C LEU A 822 7.69 -12.48 18.43
N THR A 823 7.32 -13.47 19.25
CA THR A 823 8.03 -14.76 19.25
C THR A 823 7.67 -15.68 18.08
N GLY A 824 6.54 -15.45 17.42
CA GLY A 824 6.13 -16.18 16.22
C GLY A 824 6.92 -15.78 14.98
N GLN A 825 7.26 -14.49 14.86
CA GLN A 825 8.12 -13.96 13.80
C GLN A 825 9.08 -12.92 14.40
N PRO A 826 10.24 -13.35 14.93
CA PRO A 826 11.29 -12.44 15.40
C PRO A 826 11.81 -11.51 14.29
N PRO A 827 12.45 -10.38 14.62
CA PRO A 827 13.02 -9.48 13.62
C PRO A 827 14.11 -10.16 12.78
N THR A 828 14.24 -9.75 11.51
CA THR A 828 15.36 -10.11 10.65
C THR A 828 16.63 -9.37 11.08
N LYS A 829 16.47 -8.17 11.63
CA LYS A 829 17.56 -7.41 12.26
C LYS A 829 18.01 -8.10 13.55
N PRO A 830 19.31 -8.01 13.92
CA PRO A 830 19.82 -8.56 15.15
C PRO A 830 19.08 -8.03 16.38
N LEU A 831 18.62 -8.93 17.23
CA LEU A 831 17.93 -8.66 18.49
C LEU A 831 18.80 -9.08 19.68
N VAL A 832 19.21 -8.10 20.46
CA VAL A 832 19.87 -8.29 21.75
C VAL A 832 18.86 -8.05 22.85
N VAL A 833 18.80 -8.91 23.86
CA VAL A 833 17.97 -8.69 25.05
C VAL A 833 18.83 -8.36 26.26
N ALA A 834 18.42 -7.33 27.01
CA ALA A 834 19.01 -6.92 28.28
C ALA A 834 18.08 -7.31 29.43
N VAL A 835 18.48 -8.30 30.22
CA VAL A 835 17.65 -8.93 31.24
C VAL A 835 18.10 -8.54 32.64
N GLU A 836 17.34 -7.66 33.28
CA GLU A 836 17.39 -7.41 34.73
C GLU A 836 16.38 -8.33 35.44
N GLY A 837 16.74 -8.85 36.62
CA GLY A 837 15.83 -9.63 37.45
C GLY A 837 15.21 -10.85 36.72
N SER A 838 13.88 -10.94 36.72
CA SER A 838 13.18 -12.14 36.22
C SER A 838 12.84 -12.08 34.73
N ALA A 839 13.20 -13.14 33.99
CA ALA A 839 12.67 -13.50 32.67
C ALA A 839 11.91 -14.82 32.80
N LEU A 840 10.61 -14.75 33.14
CA LEU A 840 9.80 -15.93 33.48
C LEU A 840 8.64 -16.12 32.52
N ALA A 841 8.25 -17.38 32.32
CA ALA A 841 7.18 -17.77 31.41
C ALA A 841 7.40 -17.15 30.03
N GLY A 842 6.41 -16.45 29.48
CA GLY A 842 6.56 -15.68 28.24
C GLY A 842 7.74 -14.70 28.20
N GLY A 843 8.20 -14.18 29.35
CA GLY A 843 9.41 -13.36 29.42
C GLY A 843 10.68 -14.15 29.09
N CYS A 844 10.75 -15.41 29.52
CA CYS A 844 11.81 -16.34 29.09
C CYS A 844 11.68 -16.64 27.59
N GLU A 845 10.46 -16.82 27.09
CA GLU A 845 10.21 -17.08 25.66
C GLU A 845 10.63 -15.91 24.76
N LEU A 846 10.44 -14.66 25.21
CA LEU A 846 10.99 -13.47 24.54
C LEU A 846 12.51 -13.47 24.53
N ALA A 847 13.16 -13.78 25.66
CA ALA A 847 14.62 -13.85 25.72
C ALA A 847 15.19 -14.97 24.83
N LEU A 848 14.51 -16.11 24.77
CA LEU A 848 14.87 -17.24 23.91
C LEU A 848 14.70 -16.91 22.41
N ALA A 849 13.79 -16.00 22.07
CA ALA A 849 13.60 -15.51 20.70
C ALA A 849 14.64 -14.47 20.26
N ALA A 850 15.42 -13.92 21.19
CA ALA A 850 16.52 -13.00 20.89
C ALA A 850 17.77 -13.76 20.42
N ASP A 851 18.60 -13.10 19.61
CA ASP A 851 19.85 -13.68 19.10
C ASP A 851 20.89 -13.76 20.22
N LEU A 852 21.01 -12.67 20.99
CA LEU A 852 22.01 -12.52 22.06
C LEU A 852 21.36 -12.07 23.37
N ILE A 853 21.86 -12.59 24.49
CA ILE A 853 21.36 -12.31 25.84
C ILE A 853 22.47 -11.72 26.70
N VAL A 854 22.23 -10.52 27.24
CA VAL A 854 22.99 -9.91 28.33
C VAL A 854 22.11 -9.93 29.58
N ALA A 855 22.59 -10.51 30.67
CA ALA A 855 21.80 -10.68 31.89
C ALA A 855 22.55 -10.20 33.14
N ALA A 856 21.82 -9.70 34.12
CA ALA A 856 22.36 -9.43 35.44
C ALA A 856 22.77 -10.73 36.15
N ASP A 857 23.72 -10.67 37.08
CA ASP A 857 24.17 -11.84 37.84
C ASP A 857 23.08 -12.44 38.75
N ASP A 858 22.15 -11.61 39.21
CA ASP A 858 20.97 -11.96 39.99
C ASP A 858 19.74 -12.30 39.13
N ALA A 859 19.88 -12.28 37.80
CA ALA A 859 18.79 -12.59 36.90
C ALA A 859 18.45 -14.08 36.90
N VAL A 860 17.17 -14.39 36.73
CA VAL A 860 16.64 -15.76 36.70
C VAL A 860 15.74 -15.99 35.50
N PHE A 861 15.87 -17.15 34.88
CA PHE A 861 15.14 -17.54 33.68
C PHE A 861 14.35 -18.82 33.92
N GLY A 862 13.15 -18.94 33.36
CA GLY A 862 12.41 -20.19 33.47
C GLY A 862 11.05 -20.18 32.80
N ILE A 863 10.51 -21.38 32.57
CA ILE A 863 9.18 -21.63 32.00
C ILE A 863 8.30 -22.39 33.02
N PRO A 864 7.76 -21.69 34.05
CA PRO A 864 7.02 -22.30 35.15
C PRO A 864 5.54 -22.63 34.81
N GLU A 865 5.15 -22.62 33.53
CA GLU A 865 3.80 -22.85 33.03
C GLU A 865 3.22 -24.20 33.48
N VAL A 866 4.06 -25.25 33.50
CA VAL A 866 3.64 -26.60 33.92
C VAL A 866 3.12 -26.64 35.35
N LYS A 867 3.63 -25.77 36.23
CA LYS A 867 3.16 -25.63 37.62
C LYS A 867 1.76 -25.01 37.72
N ARG A 868 1.24 -24.48 36.62
CA ARG A 868 -0.07 -23.81 36.50
C ARG A 868 -1.00 -24.55 35.54
N GLY A 869 -0.65 -25.76 35.11
CA GLY A 869 -1.43 -26.51 34.12
C GLY A 869 -1.42 -25.88 32.72
N LEU A 870 -0.42 -25.05 32.43
CA LEU A 870 -0.21 -24.39 31.14
C LEU A 870 1.04 -24.96 30.45
N ILE A 871 1.31 -24.50 29.23
CA ILE A 871 2.51 -24.84 28.46
C ILE A 871 3.12 -23.58 27.85
N ALA A 872 4.46 -23.50 27.80
CA ALA A 872 5.21 -22.42 27.16
C ALA A 872 5.09 -22.53 25.62
N ALA A 873 3.94 -22.07 25.12
CA ALA A 873 3.50 -22.18 23.74
C ALA A 873 3.92 -21.00 22.85
N ALA A 874 4.58 -19.98 23.39
CA ALA A 874 5.17 -18.89 22.59
C ALA A 874 6.55 -19.29 22.01
N GLY A 875 6.85 -20.59 21.98
CA GLY A 875 8.06 -21.18 21.41
C GLY A 875 9.12 -21.58 22.44
N GLY A 876 8.86 -21.43 23.74
CA GLY A 876 9.81 -21.72 24.81
C GLY A 876 10.34 -23.15 24.79
N VAL A 877 9.45 -24.15 24.72
CA VAL A 877 9.86 -25.57 24.71
C VAL A 877 10.69 -25.91 23.47
N MET A 878 10.34 -25.34 22.31
CA MET A 878 11.06 -25.58 21.06
C MET A 878 12.44 -24.95 21.10
N ARG A 879 12.54 -23.67 21.48
CA ARG A 879 13.83 -22.95 21.52
C ARG A 879 14.75 -23.44 22.62
N LEU A 880 14.24 -23.95 23.75
CA LEU A 880 15.08 -24.60 24.76
C LEU A 880 15.73 -25.89 24.21
N ARG A 881 15.00 -26.69 23.43
CA ARG A 881 15.55 -27.89 22.79
C ARG A 881 16.73 -27.55 21.89
N ASP A 882 16.62 -26.45 21.15
CA ASP A 882 17.61 -26.07 20.14
C ASP A 882 18.82 -25.34 20.74
N ARG A 883 18.65 -24.65 21.87
CA ARG A 883 19.69 -23.80 22.48
C ARG A 883 20.39 -24.39 23.70
N LEU A 884 19.90 -25.49 24.26
CA LEU A 884 20.48 -26.13 25.46
C LEU A 884 20.65 -27.65 25.27
N PRO A 885 21.57 -28.28 26.04
CA PRO A 885 21.61 -29.72 26.13
C PRO A 885 20.23 -30.28 26.53
N ARG A 886 19.80 -31.34 25.83
CA ARG A 886 18.46 -31.90 25.96
C ARG A 886 18.04 -32.16 27.40
N ASN A 887 18.92 -32.72 28.23
CA ASN A 887 18.63 -33.02 29.63
C ASN A 887 18.34 -31.76 30.45
N ILE A 888 19.07 -30.67 30.21
CA ILE A 888 18.84 -29.38 30.86
C ILE A 888 17.53 -28.74 30.36
N ALA A 889 17.27 -28.79 29.05
CA ALA A 889 16.01 -28.32 28.49
C ALA A 889 14.80 -29.07 29.10
N MET A 890 14.93 -30.40 29.28
CA MET A 890 13.91 -31.22 29.95
C MET A 890 13.78 -30.89 31.44
N GLU A 891 14.86 -30.59 32.15
CA GLU A 891 14.82 -30.16 33.55
C GLU A 891 13.97 -28.88 33.70
N LEU A 892 14.29 -27.83 32.93
CA LEU A 892 13.52 -26.58 32.92
C LEU A 892 12.05 -26.83 32.54
N THR A 893 11.81 -27.64 31.51
CA THR A 893 10.45 -27.89 30.99
C THR A 893 9.58 -28.71 31.94
N LEU A 894 10.12 -29.77 32.54
CA LEU A 894 9.33 -30.70 33.36
C LEU A 894 9.17 -30.22 34.80
N THR A 895 10.20 -29.58 35.36
CA THR A 895 10.14 -29.09 36.75
C THR A 895 9.49 -27.71 36.84
N GLY A 896 9.64 -26.88 35.80
CA GLY A 896 9.27 -25.47 35.84
C GLY A 896 10.03 -24.67 36.91
N GLU A 897 11.19 -25.16 37.37
CA GLU A 897 12.07 -24.42 38.28
C GLU A 897 12.91 -23.40 37.47
N PRO A 898 13.09 -22.17 37.98
CA PRO A 898 13.94 -21.18 37.34
C PRO A 898 15.42 -21.53 37.51
N MET A 899 16.24 -21.09 36.56
CA MET A 899 17.70 -21.25 36.55
C MET A 899 18.40 -19.88 36.60
N PRO A 900 19.46 -19.72 37.43
CA PRO A 900 20.25 -18.48 37.46
C PRO A 900 20.96 -18.18 36.14
N ALA A 901 21.13 -16.89 35.84
CA ALA A 901 21.85 -16.42 34.65
C ALA A 901 23.29 -16.94 34.56
N SER A 902 24.00 -17.02 35.70
CA SER A 902 25.36 -17.57 35.77
C SER A 902 25.45 -19.00 35.25
N ARG A 903 24.52 -19.86 35.64
CA ARG A 903 24.45 -21.25 35.15
C ARG A 903 24.11 -21.31 33.67
N LEU A 904 23.21 -20.44 33.19
CA LEU A 904 22.87 -20.39 31.78
C LEU A 904 24.00 -19.84 30.90
N ALA A 905 24.89 -19.01 31.45
CA ALA A 905 26.10 -18.58 30.78
C ALA A 905 27.12 -19.71 30.64
N GLU A 906 27.31 -20.53 31.68
CA GLU A 906 28.14 -21.76 31.60
C GLU A 906 27.65 -22.74 30.55
N LEU A 907 26.33 -22.75 30.29
CA LEU A 907 25.69 -23.61 29.29
C LEU A 907 25.62 -22.98 27.89
N GLY A 908 26.11 -21.74 27.72
CA GLY A 908 26.17 -21.04 26.44
C GLY A 908 24.89 -20.34 25.99
N LEU A 909 23.84 -20.29 26.83
CA LEU A 909 22.61 -19.58 26.49
C LEU A 909 22.74 -18.06 26.70
N VAL A 910 23.37 -17.65 27.81
CA VAL A 910 23.61 -16.23 28.13
C VAL A 910 25.01 -15.83 27.65
N ASN A 911 25.10 -14.79 26.81
CA ASN A 911 26.38 -14.35 26.23
C ASN A 911 27.24 -13.57 27.24
N ARG A 912 26.61 -12.78 28.12
CA ARG A 912 27.29 -11.95 29.12
C ARG A 912 26.49 -11.87 30.41
N VAL A 913 27.16 -12.10 31.52
CA VAL A 913 26.64 -11.84 32.88
C VAL A 913 27.34 -10.61 33.43
N VAL A 914 26.56 -9.66 33.95
CA VAL A 914 27.05 -8.34 34.40
C VAL A 914 26.42 -7.95 35.74
N ALA A 915 26.91 -6.89 36.36
CA ALA A 915 26.33 -6.38 37.61
C ALA A 915 24.89 -5.87 37.37
N PRO A 916 23.97 -6.01 38.35
CA PRO A 916 22.60 -5.51 38.23
C PRO A 916 22.57 -4.01 37.92
N GLY A 917 21.63 -3.61 37.07
CA GLY A 917 21.48 -2.23 36.60
C GLY A 917 22.44 -1.81 35.47
N THR A 918 23.29 -2.72 34.96
CA THR A 918 24.23 -2.42 33.85
C THR A 918 23.95 -3.18 32.56
N THR A 919 22.89 -4.00 32.52
CA THR A 919 22.62 -4.88 31.36
C THR A 919 22.32 -4.11 30.08
N LEU A 920 21.58 -3.00 30.17
CA LEU A 920 21.22 -2.19 29.00
C LEU A 920 22.44 -1.57 28.33
N ASP A 921 23.36 -1.00 29.12
CA ASP A 921 24.58 -0.38 28.59
C ASP A 921 25.45 -1.41 27.87
N VAL A 922 25.61 -2.59 28.46
CA VAL A 922 26.40 -3.67 27.85
C VAL A 922 25.72 -4.28 26.63
N ALA A 923 24.38 -4.36 26.61
CA ALA A 923 23.62 -4.76 25.44
C ALA A 923 23.71 -3.74 24.30
N LEU A 924 23.67 -2.44 24.62
CA LEU A 924 23.90 -1.36 23.66
C LEU A 924 25.30 -1.43 23.07
N ASP A 925 26.33 -1.65 23.88
CA ASP A 925 27.71 -1.81 23.37
C ASP A 925 27.86 -3.03 22.47
N LEU A 926 27.10 -4.09 22.71
CA LEU A 926 27.06 -5.25 21.81
C LEU A 926 26.32 -4.93 20.51
N ALA A 927 25.15 -4.29 20.60
CA ALA A 927 24.35 -3.89 19.46
C ALA A 927 25.07 -2.87 18.57
N ARG A 928 25.80 -1.90 19.13
CA ARG A 928 26.63 -0.93 18.39
C ARG A 928 27.75 -1.63 17.61
N ARG A 929 28.41 -2.63 18.21
CA ARG A 929 29.43 -3.44 17.52
C ARG A 929 28.83 -4.26 16.38
N ILE A 930 27.59 -4.73 16.52
CA ILE A 930 26.87 -5.39 15.41
C ILE A 930 26.54 -4.39 14.32
N ALA A 931 25.99 -3.23 14.69
CA ALA A 931 25.59 -2.15 13.78
C ALA A 931 26.75 -1.55 12.98
N ALA A 932 27.99 -1.63 13.50
CA ALA A 932 29.20 -1.22 12.82
C ALA A 932 29.63 -2.17 11.68
N ASN A 933 29.01 -3.34 11.53
CA ASN A 933 29.28 -4.27 10.42
C ASN A 933 28.37 -4.02 9.22
N ALA A 934 28.75 -4.60 8.07
CA ALA A 934 27.93 -4.60 6.87
C ALA A 934 26.56 -5.27 7.14
N PRO A 935 25.43 -4.60 6.82
CA PRO A 935 24.09 -5.06 7.19
C PRO A 935 23.72 -6.35 6.49
N LEU A 936 24.00 -6.42 5.18
CA LEU A 936 23.65 -7.56 4.35
C LEU A 936 24.37 -8.81 4.86
N SER A 937 25.66 -8.69 5.20
CA SER A 937 26.44 -9.76 5.81
C SER A 937 25.88 -10.22 7.15
N VAL A 938 25.48 -9.27 8.01
CA VAL A 938 24.90 -9.59 9.32
C VAL A 938 23.54 -10.27 9.18
N ALA A 939 22.65 -9.73 8.35
CA ALA A 939 21.30 -10.27 8.13
C ALA A 939 21.36 -11.67 7.50
N VAL A 940 22.20 -11.87 6.49
CA VAL A 940 22.39 -13.18 5.84
C VAL A 940 23.08 -14.16 6.78
N GLY A 941 24.09 -13.73 7.55
CA GLY A 941 24.75 -14.58 8.53
C GLY A 941 23.79 -15.08 9.62
N LYS A 942 22.94 -14.18 10.14
CA LYS A 942 21.86 -14.55 11.07
C LYS A 942 20.89 -15.56 10.43
N ARG A 943 20.40 -15.25 9.22
CA ARG A 943 19.47 -16.11 8.49
C ARG A 943 20.01 -17.53 8.28
N MET A 944 21.28 -17.67 7.93
CA MET A 944 21.93 -18.98 7.79
C MET A 944 21.91 -19.77 9.10
N VAL A 945 22.22 -19.12 10.24
CA VAL A 945 22.20 -19.77 11.55
C VAL A 945 20.79 -20.21 11.94
N ASP A 946 19.78 -19.40 11.64
CA ASP A 946 18.39 -19.69 11.97
C ASP A 946 17.79 -20.81 11.10
N GLU A 947 18.12 -20.84 9.81
CA GLU A 947 17.55 -21.81 8.85
C GLU A 947 18.33 -23.14 8.77
N ALA A 948 19.63 -23.14 9.06
CA ALA A 948 20.51 -24.31 8.90
C ALA A 948 20.04 -25.60 9.62
N PRO A 949 19.45 -25.56 10.84
CA PRO A 949 18.94 -26.76 11.49
C PRO A 949 17.86 -27.51 10.70
N GLY A 950 17.22 -26.86 9.73
CA GLY A 950 16.22 -27.46 8.84
C GLY A 950 16.78 -27.97 7.51
N TRP A 951 18.07 -27.78 7.22
CA TRP A 951 18.68 -28.20 5.96
C TRP A 951 19.19 -29.64 6.03
N GLU A 952 18.99 -30.38 4.93
CA GLU A 952 19.70 -31.65 4.72
C GLU A 952 21.19 -31.36 4.45
N LEU A 953 22.07 -32.20 5.01
CA LEU A 953 23.52 -31.95 4.98
C LEU A 953 24.08 -31.77 3.56
N ASP A 954 23.54 -32.52 2.60
CA ASP A 954 23.97 -32.49 1.20
C ASP A 954 23.52 -31.21 0.46
N GLU A 955 22.50 -30.52 0.96
CA GLU A 955 21.96 -29.28 0.37
C GLU A 955 22.47 -28.02 1.08
N ALA A 956 23.04 -28.16 2.29
CA ALA A 956 23.43 -27.03 3.14
C ALA A 956 24.40 -26.05 2.46
N PHE A 957 25.43 -26.55 1.76
CA PHE A 957 26.37 -25.68 1.03
C PHE A 957 25.74 -24.97 -0.17
N GLN A 958 24.76 -25.60 -0.82
CA GLN A 958 24.03 -24.99 -1.93
C GLN A 958 23.14 -23.85 -1.40
N GLN A 959 22.37 -24.10 -0.33
CA GLN A 959 21.56 -23.07 0.33
C GLN A 959 22.43 -21.89 0.81
N GLN A 960 23.56 -22.19 1.45
CA GLN A 960 24.53 -21.16 1.85
C GLN A 960 25.02 -20.33 0.66
N SER A 961 25.37 -20.97 -0.46
CA SER A 961 25.89 -20.29 -1.65
C SER A 961 24.84 -19.37 -2.28
N VAL A 962 23.59 -19.81 -2.36
CA VAL A 962 22.46 -19.01 -2.86
C VAL A 962 22.26 -17.76 -2.01
N MET A 963 22.34 -17.89 -0.68
CA MET A 963 22.20 -16.75 0.24
C MET A 963 23.41 -15.82 0.25
N ALA A 964 24.64 -16.36 0.12
CA ALA A 964 25.87 -15.58 0.18
C ALA A 964 26.14 -14.77 -1.10
N SER A 965 25.71 -15.27 -2.27
CA SER A 965 26.05 -14.68 -3.57
C SER A 965 25.68 -13.19 -3.69
N PRO A 966 24.46 -12.75 -3.33
CA PRO A 966 24.11 -11.33 -3.36
C PRO A 966 24.99 -10.46 -2.45
N VAL A 967 25.38 -10.97 -1.28
CA VAL A 967 26.24 -10.25 -0.33
C VAL A 967 27.65 -10.07 -0.92
N ILE A 968 28.21 -11.11 -1.53
CA ILE A 968 29.56 -11.05 -2.13
C ILE A 968 29.61 -10.04 -3.27
N MET A 969 28.52 -9.92 -4.04
CA MET A 969 28.41 -8.99 -5.17
C MET A 969 28.02 -7.56 -4.80
N SER A 970 27.66 -7.32 -3.53
CA SER A 970 27.16 -6.04 -3.02
C SER A 970 28.18 -4.90 -3.09
N ALA A 971 27.70 -3.66 -3.05
CA ALA A 971 28.55 -2.48 -2.91
C ALA A 971 29.29 -2.49 -1.57
N ASP A 972 28.63 -2.96 -0.50
CA ASP A 972 29.25 -3.11 0.82
C ASP A 972 30.43 -4.09 0.80
N SER A 973 30.36 -5.19 0.05
CA SER A 973 31.50 -6.11 -0.12
C SER A 973 32.72 -5.41 -0.72
N ARG A 974 32.51 -4.61 -1.77
CA ARG A 974 33.58 -3.83 -2.44
C ARG A 974 34.15 -2.77 -1.50
N GLU A 975 33.29 -2.04 -0.81
CA GLU A 975 33.68 -1.03 0.18
C GLU A 975 34.52 -1.63 1.30
N GLY A 976 34.14 -2.80 1.82
CA GLY A 976 34.92 -3.48 2.86
C GLY A 976 36.33 -3.83 2.41
N VAL A 977 36.49 -4.32 1.16
CA VAL A 977 37.81 -4.61 0.58
C VAL A 977 38.62 -3.34 0.38
N THR A 978 38.00 -2.28 -0.15
CA THR A 978 38.67 -0.99 -0.40
C THR A 978 39.10 -0.32 0.91
N ALA A 979 38.21 -0.21 1.89
CA ALA A 979 38.49 0.42 3.18
C ALA A 979 39.63 -0.31 3.92
N PHE A 980 39.64 -1.65 3.87
CA PHE A 980 40.74 -2.46 4.42
C PHE A 980 42.08 -2.17 3.72
N ALA A 981 42.08 -2.08 2.38
CA ALA A 981 43.28 -1.77 1.61
C ALA A 981 43.81 -0.34 1.89
N GLU A 982 42.92 0.60 2.17
CA GLU A 982 43.24 2.01 2.42
C GLU A 982 43.51 2.32 3.92
N GLY A 983 43.26 1.39 4.83
CA GLY A 983 43.44 1.58 6.26
C GLY A 983 42.46 2.57 6.90
N ARG A 984 41.26 2.71 6.33
CA ARG A 984 40.18 3.58 6.83
C ARG A 984 38.99 2.76 7.32
N GLU A 985 38.11 3.39 8.08
CA GLU A 985 36.81 2.79 8.45
C GLU A 985 35.90 2.68 7.21
N PRO A 986 35.15 1.56 7.06
CA PRO A 986 34.20 1.37 5.98
C PRO A 986 32.91 2.18 6.18
N VAL A 987 32.28 2.58 5.07
CA VAL A 987 30.98 3.26 5.04
C VAL A 987 29.93 2.35 4.42
N TRP A 988 29.16 1.67 5.25
CA TRP A 988 28.15 0.72 4.79
C TRP A 988 26.88 1.41 4.29
N THR A 989 26.42 1.01 3.11
CA THR A 989 25.20 1.53 2.48
C THR A 989 24.05 0.54 2.45
N GLY A 990 24.32 -0.75 2.71
CA GLY A 990 23.33 -1.82 2.65
C GLY A 990 22.85 -2.16 1.26
N ARG A 991 23.71 -1.96 0.26
CA ARG A 991 23.43 -2.17 -1.16
C ARG A 991 24.50 -3.06 -1.78
#